data_AF-A0A954U278-F1
#
_entry.id   AF-A0A954U278-F1
#
_cell.length_a   1.000
_cell.length_b   1.000
_cell.length_c   1.000
_cell.angle_alpha   90.00
_cell.angle_beta   90.00
_cell.angle_gamma   90.00
#
_symmetry.space_group_name_H-M   'P 1'
#
loop_
_entity.id
_entity.type
_entity.pdbx_description
1 polymer ?
#
loop_
_entity_poly.entity_id
_entity_poly.type
_entity_poly.pdbx_seq_one_letter_code
_entity_poly.pdbx_strand_id
1 'polypeptide(L)'
;TVEMNRDEKSSPVDQGQNKEFRIVPTKPASGTMGEGIDLASGYFRFKDRKTGSDVGTFLLSQESLMMRGGMARTFDLETVATADAEYDVQLRFVRNYKPYTLSLLDFKKEDYLGTNIPKDFASTVRLQDEQRGIDQEMKIWMNNPRRYAGETFYQSGWRPDPSGRLYTTLQVVRNRGWMIPYVACMITVVGMCHHFLLMLLRFLDRTARDSVRETEALTTAGHTAAYKTPSSDSDGSPSGWRRWGIPLGVALVFLLGFAKLTAPHKSDPDGFDLVEFGKLPLVYQGRVKPYDTLARNTLRYLADAETFKAILPAKELAATWPAFEKELVEEYPEIKGVDLAPYKTGDTNGLVNLILEKSDNADVYSVSEFVEKRLFKRQPALRFLLDVMTGSDSLQRHKVVRIYHPQILDLLDLKRRKYYRYSIEEIMPQYQKLEEQIAQADRVRRENINELSLYQKKLMELDRKLAMIMSLHRAFSPPQFPELPSPAEFGSAHEGAMAKLQAYREAMLQQEEMFRRQPPPLAVAPSEDGEPWQAYAAAWPVQVLSVTFLGKEPPPTFRALNEVMLAYVNNDVAKFNSGVANYQKVLEQVKPEELQTKPSAINAWITNRFGNFYRFETEFNQVAPFSVCSYLYVLAFALLAIGWLRYTQTMNRIAYALLVCTFIVHTLALAARIYISGRPPVTNLYSSAVFIGWGIVLLALIIELFFRRGIASLVASAFGFTTLLIAHKLAAEGDTFEVLQAVLDTQFWLATHVVCITFGYATTFLAGGLGVLYIARGLFTKSLDDRVSRDLTRMIYGTLCFSILFSFFGTVLGGLWADESWGRFWGWDPKENGALIIVLWNALILHARWDRMVGNRGLAVLSVVGNIVTAWSWFGVNELGVGLHSYGFTEGRLLALAESVVAMAVIAVLGCLPLSMWSSRVSWSDKDAADPAA
;
A
#
# COMPACT_ATOMS: atom_id res chain seq x y z
N THR A 1 -2.04 25.19 26.97
CA THR A 1 -2.14 26.16 25.85
C THR A 1 -2.05 27.54 26.44
N VAL A 2 -1.25 28.43 25.84
CA VAL A 2 -1.21 29.84 26.24
C VAL A 2 -1.78 30.63 25.06
N GLU A 3 -2.90 31.32 25.27
CA GLU A 3 -3.64 32.01 24.20
C GLU A 3 -3.51 33.53 24.31
N MET A 4 -3.57 34.21 23.16
CA MET A 4 -3.73 35.66 23.08
C MET A 4 -5.14 36.06 23.47
N ASN A 5 -5.27 37.16 24.22
CA ASN A 5 -6.55 37.60 24.76
C ASN A 5 -7.56 37.95 23.66
N ARG A 6 -8.75 37.35 23.67
CA ARG A 6 -9.86 37.83 22.83
C ARG A 6 -11.09 38.30 23.60
N ASP A 7 -11.46 37.76 24.78
CA ASP A 7 -12.75 38.12 25.43
C ASP A 7 -12.85 37.98 26.98
N GLU A 8 -11.77 37.99 27.79
CA GLU A 8 -11.86 37.94 29.27
C GLU A 8 -11.20 39.14 30.01
N LYS A 9 -11.76 39.49 31.20
CA LYS A 9 -11.63 40.81 31.85
C LYS A 9 -10.35 41.14 32.67
N SER A 10 -9.42 40.23 32.96
CA SER A 10 -8.05 40.59 33.43
C SER A 10 -7.12 39.39 33.66
N SER A 11 -5.89 39.45 33.14
CA SER A 11 -4.76 38.55 33.49
C SER A 11 -4.14 38.96 34.84
N PRO A 12 -3.66 38.02 35.69
CA PRO A 12 -2.97 38.34 36.94
C PRO A 12 -1.50 38.79 36.73
N VAL A 13 -1.02 38.85 35.49
CA VAL A 13 0.32 39.34 35.13
C VAL A 13 0.33 40.85 35.11
N ASP A 14 1.19 41.47 35.90
CA ASP A 14 1.32 42.94 35.99
C ASP A 14 2.70 43.44 35.52
N GLN A 15 3.70 42.56 35.44
CA GLN A 15 5.07 42.82 34.99
C GLN A 15 5.54 41.81 33.94
N GLY A 16 6.56 42.16 33.15
CA GLY A 16 7.16 41.29 32.15
C GLY A 16 6.69 41.48 30.70
N GLN A 17 7.21 40.66 29.78
CA GLN A 17 6.93 40.68 28.34
C GLN A 17 5.65 39.90 27.99
N ASN A 18 5.28 38.89 28.79
CA ASN A 18 4.16 37.99 28.51
C ASN A 18 2.79 38.49 29.05
N LYS A 19 2.55 39.81 29.07
CA LYS A 19 1.31 40.41 29.61
C LYS A 19 0.05 40.07 28.80
N GLU A 20 0.20 39.75 27.52
CA GLU A 20 -0.92 39.46 26.59
C GLU A 20 -1.41 38.01 26.63
N PHE A 21 -0.76 37.18 27.43
CA PHE A 21 -0.94 35.74 27.47
C PHE A 21 -1.71 35.28 28.72
N ARG A 22 -2.51 34.22 28.59
CA ARG A 22 -3.20 33.56 29.72
C ARG A 22 -3.01 32.04 29.73
N ILE A 23 -2.99 31.45 30.92
CA ILE A 23 -3.05 29.99 31.11
C ILE A 23 -4.50 29.53 30.95
N VAL A 24 -4.77 28.62 30.01
CA VAL A 24 -6.08 27.99 29.83
C VAL A 24 -5.99 26.51 30.22
N PRO A 25 -6.91 25.99 31.06
CA PRO A 25 -6.97 24.57 31.35
C PRO A 25 -7.33 23.79 30.09
N THR A 26 -6.49 22.83 29.72
CA THR A 26 -6.75 21.89 28.62
C THR A 26 -7.23 20.55 29.18
N LYS A 27 -8.02 19.81 28.39
CA LYS A 27 -8.37 18.43 28.76
C LYS A 27 -7.11 17.56 28.71
N PRO A 28 -6.90 16.65 29.68
CA PRO A 28 -5.78 15.71 29.63
C PRO A 28 -5.82 14.91 28.32
N ALA A 29 -4.72 14.93 27.57
CA ALA A 29 -4.57 14.07 26.40
C ALA A 29 -4.20 12.65 26.85
N SER A 30 -4.89 11.63 26.34
CA SER A 30 -4.55 10.22 26.63
C SER A 30 -3.45 9.73 25.68
N GLY A 31 -2.31 9.28 26.23
CA GLY A 31 -1.27 8.56 25.49
C GLY A 31 0.15 9.12 25.68
N THR A 32 1.16 8.31 25.36
CA THR A 32 2.59 8.68 25.39
C THR A 32 3.05 9.49 24.17
N MET A 33 2.12 9.86 23.27
CA MET A 33 2.40 10.41 21.93
C MET A 33 1.38 11.49 21.53
N GLY A 34 0.95 12.35 22.46
CA GLY A 34 0.15 13.54 22.11
C GLY A 34 0.96 14.50 21.23
N GLU A 35 0.36 15.02 20.16
CA GLU A 35 0.99 16.06 19.29
C GLU A 35 1.23 17.38 20.05
N GLY A 36 0.54 17.59 21.17
CA GLY A 36 0.80 18.68 22.10
C GLY A 36 1.73 18.25 23.24
N ILE A 37 2.75 19.05 23.52
CA ILE A 37 3.48 18.98 24.79
C ILE A 37 2.75 19.89 25.77
N ASP A 38 2.28 19.33 26.88
CA ASP A 38 1.83 20.14 28.02
C ASP A 38 3.03 20.89 28.58
N LEU A 39 3.12 22.19 28.26
CA LEU A 39 4.16 23.05 28.82
C LEU A 39 3.73 23.46 30.22
N ALA A 40 4.57 23.13 31.21
CA ALA A 40 4.38 23.66 32.55
C ALA A 40 4.44 25.20 32.49
N SER A 41 3.33 25.84 32.86
CA SER A 41 3.23 27.30 32.87
C SER A 41 2.60 27.71 34.19
N GLY A 42 3.03 28.84 34.74
CA GLY A 42 2.54 29.32 36.02
C GLY A 42 2.67 30.83 36.16
N TYR A 43 1.83 31.40 37.00
CA TYR A 43 1.98 32.78 37.46
C TYR A 43 2.88 32.78 38.70
N PHE A 44 4.02 33.48 38.60
CA PHE A 44 5.02 33.56 39.66
C PHE A 44 5.09 34.98 40.20
N ARG A 45 4.85 35.12 41.50
CA ARG A 45 5.04 36.38 42.20
C ARG A 45 6.44 36.41 42.81
N PHE A 46 7.22 37.41 42.42
CA PHE A 46 8.57 37.61 42.96
C PHE A 46 8.54 38.64 44.08
N LYS A 47 9.29 38.36 45.16
CA LYS A 47 9.48 39.30 46.26
C LYS A 47 10.97 39.55 46.44
N ASP A 48 11.32 40.80 46.69
CA ASP A 48 12.68 41.16 47.04
C ASP A 48 13.00 40.56 48.42
N ARG A 49 14.13 39.83 48.51
CA ARG A 49 14.51 39.10 49.71
C ARG A 49 14.94 40.02 50.87
N LYS A 50 15.49 41.20 50.57
CA LYS A 50 16.01 42.16 51.56
C LYS A 50 14.91 43.07 52.08
N THR A 51 14.06 43.60 51.20
CA THR A 51 13.00 44.55 51.56
C THR A 51 11.65 43.87 51.82
N GLY A 52 11.44 42.65 51.33
CA GLY A 52 10.16 41.95 51.37
C GLY A 52 9.10 42.53 50.42
N SER A 53 9.44 43.54 49.63
CA SER A 53 8.50 44.21 48.72
C SER A 53 8.15 43.34 47.52
N ASP A 54 6.92 43.48 47.03
CA ASP A 54 6.45 42.79 45.82
C ASP A 54 7.14 43.39 44.59
N VAL A 55 7.76 42.54 43.76
CA VAL A 55 8.45 42.95 42.52
C VAL A 55 7.49 42.85 41.33
N GLY A 56 6.48 41.99 41.44
CA GLY A 56 5.47 41.78 40.41
C GLY A 56 5.15 40.29 40.19
N THR A 57 4.08 40.06 39.45
CA THR A 57 3.60 38.76 39.01
C THR A 57 3.90 38.59 37.52
N PHE A 58 4.69 37.57 37.20
CA PHE A 58 5.13 37.23 35.84
C PHE A 58 4.51 35.90 35.41
N LEU A 59 4.21 35.75 34.12
CA LEU A 59 3.86 34.46 33.53
C LEU A 59 5.14 33.78 33.05
N LEU A 60 5.56 32.73 33.74
CA LEU A 60 6.65 31.89 33.27
C LEU A 60 6.08 30.65 32.60
N SER A 61 6.52 30.41 31.38
CA SER A 61 6.26 29.19 30.64
C SER A 61 7.55 28.39 30.52
N GLN A 62 7.41 27.08 30.40
CA GLN A 62 8.52 26.18 30.22
C GLN A 62 9.23 26.44 28.88
N GLU A 63 10.50 26.81 28.95
CA GLU A 63 11.38 26.93 27.79
C GLU A 63 11.47 25.57 27.12
N SER A 64 10.85 25.46 25.95
CA SER A 64 11.01 24.31 25.07
C SER A 64 12.01 24.68 24.00
N LEU A 65 13.30 24.47 24.29
CA LEU A 65 14.38 24.43 23.30
C LEU A 65 14.10 23.44 22.15
N MET A 66 13.07 22.59 22.29
CA MET A 66 12.65 21.62 21.30
C MET A 66 11.12 21.52 21.21
N MET A 67 10.44 22.59 20.80
CA MET A 67 9.09 22.39 20.26
C MET A 67 9.19 21.43 19.07
N ARG A 68 8.37 20.38 19.06
CA ARG A 68 8.22 19.52 17.88
C ARG A 68 7.61 20.37 16.75
N GLY A 69 8.44 20.89 15.85
CA GLY A 69 7.96 21.65 14.69
C GLY A 69 8.85 22.79 14.17
N GLY A 70 10.03 23.06 14.76
CA GLY A 70 10.99 24.04 14.23
C GLY A 70 10.58 25.52 14.40
N MET A 71 9.32 25.82 14.68
CA MET A 71 8.94 27.09 15.28
C MET A 71 9.28 27.03 16.77
N ALA A 72 10.48 27.48 17.11
CA ALA A 72 10.71 28.04 18.43
C ALA A 72 9.79 29.27 18.55
N ARG A 73 8.56 29.09 19.03
CA ARG A 73 7.93 30.19 19.75
C ARG A 73 8.64 30.25 21.09
N THR A 74 9.78 30.93 21.11
CA THR A 74 10.40 31.35 22.36
C THR A 74 9.33 32.17 23.09
N PHE A 75 8.91 31.70 24.25
CA PHE A 75 8.45 32.65 25.24
C PHE A 75 9.66 33.52 25.54
N ASP A 76 9.52 34.83 25.39
CA ASP A 76 10.61 35.73 25.71
C ASP A 76 11.01 35.53 27.17
N LEU A 77 12.32 35.58 27.44
CA LEU A 77 12.86 35.51 28.80
C LEU A 77 12.25 36.65 29.62
N GLU A 78 11.73 36.34 30.80
CA GLU A 78 11.19 37.36 31.70
C GLU A 78 12.29 37.91 32.59
N THR A 79 12.60 39.18 32.44
CA THR A 79 13.60 39.87 33.27
C THR A 79 12.92 40.45 34.52
N VAL A 80 13.39 40.02 35.69
CA VAL A 80 12.96 40.51 37.00
C VAL A 80 14.06 41.42 37.55
N ALA A 81 13.80 42.72 37.57
CA ALA A 81 14.71 43.71 38.13
C ALA A 81 14.54 43.82 39.65
N THR A 82 15.65 43.78 40.38
CA THR A 82 15.72 44.08 41.82
C THR A 82 16.58 45.32 42.05
N ALA A 83 16.64 45.83 43.28
CA ALA A 83 17.42 47.04 43.59
C ALA A 83 18.94 46.88 43.30
N ASP A 84 19.44 45.64 43.28
CA ASP A 84 20.88 45.34 43.15
C ASP A 84 21.26 44.67 41.81
N ALA A 85 20.33 44.01 41.12
CA ALA A 85 20.59 43.23 39.90
C ALA A 85 19.31 42.91 39.11
N GLU A 86 19.48 42.63 37.82
CA GLU A 86 18.43 42.08 36.95
C GLU A 86 18.65 40.58 36.75
N TYR A 87 17.56 39.81 36.83
CA TYR A 87 17.58 38.36 36.67
C TYR A 87 16.65 37.94 35.55
N ASP A 88 17.17 37.21 34.57
CA ASP A 88 16.32 36.52 33.60
C ASP A 88 15.80 35.22 34.21
N VAL A 89 14.48 35.04 34.16
CA VAL A 89 13.79 33.92 34.80
C VAL A 89 12.95 33.15 33.80
N GLN A 90 13.04 31.83 33.87
CA GLN A 90 12.28 30.91 33.03
C GLN A 90 12.07 29.57 33.73
N LEU A 91 11.04 28.84 33.31
CA LEU A 91 10.85 27.45 33.70
C LEU A 91 11.65 26.55 32.76
N ARG A 92 12.35 25.56 33.32
CA ARG A 92 13.05 24.52 32.54
C ARG A 92 12.84 23.15 33.15
N PHE A 93 12.98 22.10 32.35
CA PHE A 93 13.05 20.73 32.90
C PHE A 93 14.26 20.61 33.84
N VAL A 94 14.10 19.85 34.92
CA VAL A 94 15.22 19.45 35.78
C VAL A 94 16.27 18.75 34.91
N ARG A 95 17.49 19.29 34.85
CA ARG A 95 18.60 18.68 34.15
C ARG A 95 19.25 17.62 35.04
N ASN A 96 19.19 16.38 34.60
CA ASN A 96 19.93 15.28 35.22
C ASN A 96 21.21 15.06 34.44
N TYR A 97 22.33 15.58 34.96
CA TYR A 97 23.64 15.39 34.34
C TYR A 97 24.09 13.93 34.44
N LYS A 98 24.70 13.44 33.36
CA LYS A 98 25.30 12.12 33.28
C LYS A 98 26.80 12.23 33.58
N PRO A 99 27.46 11.16 34.07
CA PRO A 99 28.92 11.16 34.29
C PRO A 99 29.73 11.10 32.98
N TYR A 100 29.07 11.29 31.83
CA TYR A 100 29.65 11.24 30.50
C TYR A 100 29.01 12.28 29.59
N THR A 101 29.73 12.67 28.55
CA THR A 101 29.32 13.63 27.51
C THR A 101 29.17 12.92 26.17
N LEU A 102 28.15 13.28 25.40
CA LEU A 102 27.91 12.78 24.05
C LEU A 102 27.83 13.96 23.08
N SER A 103 28.78 14.07 22.15
CA SER A 103 28.89 15.19 21.21
C SER A 103 28.64 14.71 19.78
N LEU A 104 27.74 15.37 19.03
CA LEU A 104 27.52 15.07 17.61
C LEU A 104 28.71 15.59 16.78
N LEU A 105 29.36 14.69 16.05
CA LEU A 105 30.43 15.03 15.11
C LEU A 105 29.89 15.23 13.70
N ASP A 106 29.04 14.31 13.23
CA ASP A 106 28.50 14.33 11.87
C ASP A 106 27.12 13.65 11.81
N PHE A 107 26.28 14.09 10.89
CA PHE A 107 24.99 13.48 10.59
C PHE A 107 24.86 13.25 9.09
N LYS A 108 24.63 12.00 8.71
CA LYS A 108 24.43 11.59 7.31
C LYS A 108 23.02 11.04 7.11
N LYS A 109 22.38 11.48 6.04
CA LYS A 109 21.08 10.96 5.58
C LYS A 109 21.24 10.45 4.15
N GLU A 110 20.82 9.23 3.91
CA GLU A 110 20.77 8.62 2.59
C GLU A 110 19.31 8.41 2.20
N ASP A 111 18.89 9.00 1.08
CA ASP A 111 17.53 8.85 0.56
C ASP A 111 17.46 7.78 -0.54
N TYR A 112 16.28 7.20 -0.75
CA TYR A 112 16.06 6.39 -1.95
C TYR A 112 16.15 7.26 -3.21
N LEU A 113 16.73 6.70 -4.26
CA LEU A 113 16.99 7.39 -5.51
C LEU A 113 15.73 8.05 -6.09
N GLY A 114 15.82 9.35 -6.38
CA GLY A 114 14.70 10.13 -6.92
C GLY A 114 13.55 10.32 -5.93
N THR A 115 13.82 10.33 -4.62
CA THR A 115 12.83 10.62 -3.57
C THR A 115 13.44 11.39 -2.41
N ASN A 116 12.58 11.93 -1.54
CA ASN A 116 12.97 12.46 -0.23
C ASN A 116 12.74 11.44 0.91
N ILE A 117 12.51 10.17 0.57
CA ILE A 117 12.24 9.11 1.55
C ILE A 117 13.60 8.60 2.06
N PRO A 118 13.88 8.69 3.37
CA PRO A 118 15.14 8.22 3.91
C PRO A 118 15.23 6.70 3.85
N LYS A 119 16.33 6.20 3.28
CA LYS A 119 16.74 4.80 3.29
C LYS A 119 17.52 4.46 4.56
N ASP A 120 18.45 5.33 4.95
CA ASP A 120 19.18 5.24 6.22
C ASP A 120 19.54 6.64 6.72
N PHE A 121 19.75 6.78 8.03
CA PHE A 121 20.33 7.97 8.61
C PHE A 121 21.15 7.62 9.85
N ALA A 122 22.27 8.30 9.99
CA ALA A 122 23.30 7.97 10.96
C ALA A 122 23.88 9.22 11.61
N SER A 123 24.14 9.12 12.91
CA SER A 123 24.90 10.09 13.69
C SER A 123 26.23 9.50 14.10
N THR A 124 27.31 10.19 13.79
CA THR A 124 28.63 9.93 14.38
C THR A 124 28.75 10.80 15.62
N VAL A 125 28.92 10.20 16.78
CA VAL A 125 29.01 10.91 18.06
C VAL A 125 30.28 10.53 18.81
N ARG A 126 30.88 11.47 19.53
CA ARG A 126 31.99 11.23 20.44
C ARG A 126 31.45 11.05 21.86
N LEU A 127 31.76 9.92 22.48
CA LEU A 127 31.44 9.63 23.88
C LEU A 127 32.68 9.85 24.73
N GLN A 128 32.55 10.67 25.76
CA GLN A 128 33.61 10.96 26.73
C GLN A 128 33.12 10.69 28.16
N ASP A 129 33.79 9.81 28.90
CA ASP A 129 33.57 9.54 30.32
C ASP A 129 34.93 9.55 31.03
N GLU A 130 35.24 10.65 31.71
CA GLU A 130 36.49 10.84 32.42
C GLU A 130 36.64 9.87 33.61
N GLN A 131 35.54 9.50 34.27
CA GLN A 131 35.57 8.59 35.41
C GLN A 131 35.98 7.18 35.01
N ARG A 132 35.64 6.78 33.78
CA ARG A 132 35.96 5.45 33.21
C ARG A 132 37.12 5.47 32.23
N GLY A 133 37.72 6.63 31.97
CA GLY A 133 38.82 6.80 31.01
C GLY A 133 38.41 6.45 29.56
N ILE A 134 37.17 6.73 29.18
CA ILE A 134 36.63 6.41 27.85
C ILE A 134 36.55 7.68 27.02
N ASP A 135 37.19 7.67 25.85
CA ASP A 135 37.02 8.67 24.80
C ASP A 135 37.02 7.96 23.45
N GLN A 136 35.85 7.82 22.84
CA GLN A 136 35.71 7.10 21.58
C GLN A 136 34.61 7.68 20.69
N GLU A 137 34.81 7.56 19.39
CA GLU A 137 33.77 7.82 18.40
C GLU A 137 32.89 6.58 18.24
N MET A 138 31.58 6.81 18.16
CA MET A 138 30.60 5.77 17.88
C MET A 138 29.59 6.25 16.84
N LYS A 139 29.27 5.36 15.91
CA LYS A 139 28.18 5.55 14.96
C LYS A 139 26.89 4.98 15.57
N ILE A 140 25.82 5.77 15.56
CA ILE A 140 24.45 5.38 15.90
C ILE A 140 23.62 5.56 14.63
N TRP A 141 23.02 4.50 14.11
CA TRP A 141 22.23 4.56 12.87
C TRP A 141 21.00 3.66 12.97
N MET A 142 20.20 3.61 11.90
CA MET A 142 18.93 2.89 11.91
C MET A 142 19.13 1.41 12.27
N ASN A 143 18.27 0.91 13.18
CA ASN A 143 18.29 -0.46 13.70
C ASN A 143 19.60 -0.90 14.39
N ASN A 144 20.49 0.04 14.72
CA ASN A 144 21.80 -0.23 15.32
C ASN A 144 22.05 0.72 16.52
N PRO A 145 21.31 0.54 17.63
CA PRO A 145 21.46 1.37 18.81
C PRO A 145 22.77 1.11 19.55
N ARG A 146 23.24 2.11 20.30
CA ARG A 146 24.44 2.01 21.14
C ARG A 146 24.06 2.00 22.61
N ARG A 147 24.60 1.02 23.34
CA ARG A 147 24.34 0.85 24.77
C ARG A 147 25.54 1.32 25.59
N TYR A 148 25.32 2.25 26.51
CA TYR A 148 26.35 2.76 27.41
C TYR A 148 25.75 3.10 28.77
N ALA A 149 26.47 2.78 29.87
CA ALA A 149 26.05 3.08 31.24
C ALA A 149 24.61 2.66 31.63
N GLY A 150 24.10 1.57 31.04
CA GLY A 150 22.74 1.08 31.28
C GLY A 150 21.64 1.83 30.52
N GLU A 151 22.04 2.63 29.54
CA GLU A 151 21.18 3.41 28.66
C GLU A 151 21.42 2.99 27.21
N THR A 152 20.37 3.06 26.40
CA THR A 152 20.40 2.69 24.98
C THR A 152 20.05 3.93 24.18
N PHE A 153 20.99 4.38 23.36
CA PHE A 153 20.84 5.48 22.42
C PHE A 153 20.47 4.92 21.06
N TYR A 154 19.35 5.35 20.50
CA TYR A 154 18.96 4.96 19.16
C TYR A 154 18.59 6.17 18.31
N GLN A 155 18.81 6.02 17.01
CA GLN A 155 18.50 7.02 16.02
C GLN A 155 16.99 7.04 15.79
N SER A 156 16.30 8.02 16.38
CA SER A 156 14.83 8.11 16.32
C SER A 156 14.30 8.98 15.18
N GLY A 157 15.12 9.92 14.71
CA GLY A 157 14.72 10.82 13.64
C GLY A 157 15.78 11.87 13.34
N TRP A 158 15.41 12.82 12.50
CA TRP A 158 16.21 13.96 12.13
C TRP A 158 15.30 15.14 11.81
N ARG A 159 15.85 16.35 11.84
CA ARG A 159 15.10 17.57 11.49
C ARG A 159 15.99 18.56 10.77
N PRO A 160 15.50 19.23 9.71
CA PRO A 160 16.16 20.41 9.18
C PRO A 160 15.85 21.62 10.09
N ASP A 161 16.81 22.53 10.24
CA ASP A 161 16.55 23.87 10.77
C ASP A 161 16.05 24.81 9.66
N PRO A 162 15.69 26.07 9.98
CA PRO A 162 15.33 27.07 8.97
C PRO A 162 16.44 27.38 7.95
N SER A 163 17.71 27.05 8.24
CA SER A 163 18.84 27.22 7.34
C SER A 163 19.09 26.01 6.42
N GLY A 164 18.33 24.92 6.60
CA GLY A 164 18.47 23.66 5.88
C GLY A 164 19.52 22.70 6.47
N ARG A 165 20.19 23.04 7.56
CA ARG A 165 21.15 22.16 8.26
C ARG A 165 20.39 21.07 9.02
N LEU A 166 20.86 19.83 8.88
CA LEU A 166 20.24 18.67 9.50
C LEU A 166 20.72 18.48 10.95
N TYR A 167 19.77 18.20 11.84
CA TYR A 167 19.95 17.86 13.25
C TYR A 167 19.58 16.41 13.48
N THR A 168 20.36 15.73 14.32
CA THR A 168 20.01 14.38 14.78
C THR A 168 18.98 14.42 15.90
N THR A 169 18.07 13.44 15.93
CA THR A 169 17.23 13.15 17.08
C THR A 169 17.55 11.77 17.61
N LEU A 170 18.22 11.72 18.77
CA LEU A 170 18.47 10.48 19.50
C LEU A 170 17.42 10.29 20.60
N GLN A 171 16.82 9.11 20.67
CA GLN A 171 16.01 8.71 21.82
C GLN A 171 16.84 7.81 22.74
N VAL A 172 16.60 7.94 24.04
CA VAL A 172 17.38 7.27 25.08
C VAL A 172 16.44 6.42 25.93
N VAL A 173 16.74 5.13 26.04
CA VAL A 173 15.96 4.17 26.85
C VAL A 173 16.82 3.64 27.98
N ARG A 174 16.24 3.56 29.17
CA ARG A 174 16.85 2.89 30.32
C ARG A 174 16.04 1.66 30.68
N ASN A 175 16.62 0.47 30.53
CA ASN A 175 15.94 -0.79 30.79
C ASN A 175 16.74 -1.68 31.75
N ARG A 176 16.41 -1.62 33.06
CA ARG A 176 17.08 -2.43 34.09
C ARG A 176 16.62 -3.90 34.10
N GLY A 177 15.43 -4.18 33.59
CA GLY A 177 14.81 -5.51 33.59
C GLY A 177 14.81 -6.18 32.22
N TRP A 178 15.72 -5.80 31.33
CA TRP A 178 15.67 -6.15 29.91
C TRP A 178 15.64 -7.66 29.64
N MET A 179 16.20 -8.49 30.52
CA MET A 179 16.19 -9.96 30.38
C MET A 179 14.85 -10.62 30.73
N ILE A 180 14.02 -9.99 31.58
CA ILE A 180 12.80 -10.61 32.11
C ILE A 180 11.83 -10.99 30.98
N PRO A 181 11.52 -10.10 30.00
CA PRO A 181 10.64 -10.46 28.89
C PRO A 181 11.18 -11.63 28.06
N TYR A 182 12.50 -11.71 27.85
CA TYR A 182 13.13 -12.78 27.06
C TYR A 182 12.93 -14.14 27.71
N VAL A 183 13.22 -14.24 29.02
CA VAL A 183 13.06 -15.49 29.78
C VAL A 183 11.59 -15.91 29.83
N ALA A 184 10.68 -14.97 30.11
CA ALA A 184 9.24 -15.26 30.15
C ALA A 184 8.71 -15.74 28.79
N CYS A 185 9.13 -15.09 27.70
CA CYS A 185 8.77 -15.50 26.35
C CYS A 185 9.34 -16.88 26.02
N MET A 186 10.60 -17.18 26.37
CA MET A 186 11.20 -18.50 26.14
C MET A 186 10.45 -19.61 26.87
N ILE A 187 10.11 -19.41 28.14
CA ILE A 187 9.31 -20.38 28.93
C ILE A 187 7.98 -20.64 28.22
N THR A 188 7.29 -19.57 27.80
CA THR A 188 5.98 -19.67 27.17
C THR A 188 6.06 -20.31 25.79
N VAL A 189 7.03 -19.93 24.95
CA VAL A 189 7.26 -20.53 23.62
C VAL A 189 7.55 -22.01 23.74
N VAL A 190 8.45 -22.42 24.65
CA VAL A 190 8.78 -23.84 24.85
C VAL A 190 7.55 -24.61 25.33
N GLY A 191 6.80 -24.08 26.30
CA GLY A 191 5.57 -24.68 26.79
C GLY A 191 4.50 -24.83 25.70
N MET A 192 4.27 -23.79 24.91
CA MET A 192 3.32 -23.80 23.80
C MET A 192 3.73 -24.76 22.69
N CYS A 193 4.99 -24.78 22.27
CA CYS A 193 5.50 -25.71 21.26
C CYS A 193 5.34 -27.16 21.73
N HIS A 194 5.68 -27.44 22.99
CA HIS A 194 5.49 -28.77 23.57
C HIS A 194 4.01 -29.18 23.58
N HIS A 195 3.12 -28.29 24.06
CA HIS A 195 1.68 -28.55 24.09
C HIS A 195 1.12 -28.75 22.68
N PHE A 196 1.50 -27.89 21.73
CA PHE A 196 1.07 -27.97 20.34
C PHE A 196 1.51 -29.30 19.69
N LEU A 197 2.76 -29.71 19.87
CA LEU A 197 3.28 -30.98 19.36
C LEU A 197 2.53 -32.18 19.95
N LEU A 198 2.26 -32.17 21.25
CA LEU A 198 1.46 -33.22 21.91
C LEU A 198 0.05 -33.30 21.33
N MET A 199 -0.63 -32.16 21.12
CA MET A 199 -1.96 -32.14 20.53
C MET A 199 -1.95 -32.60 19.08
N LEU A 200 -0.97 -32.18 18.29
CA LEU A 200 -0.81 -32.59 16.90
C LEU A 200 -0.61 -34.11 16.79
N LEU A 201 0.31 -34.68 17.58
CA LEU A 201 0.58 -36.12 17.57
C LEU A 201 -0.65 -36.94 18.00
N ARG A 202 -1.36 -36.50 19.06
CA ARG A 202 -2.62 -37.14 19.50
C ARG A 202 -3.71 -37.08 18.42
N PHE A 203 -3.82 -35.95 17.72
CA PHE A 203 -4.77 -35.79 16.63
C PHE A 203 -4.46 -36.73 15.45
N LEU A 204 -3.19 -36.81 15.04
CA LEU A 204 -2.74 -37.69 13.97
C LEU A 204 -2.96 -39.17 14.31
N ASP A 205 -2.61 -39.59 15.53
CA ASP A 205 -2.83 -40.97 16.02
C ASP A 205 -4.32 -41.31 16.06
N ARG A 206 -5.16 -40.42 16.60
CA ARG A 206 -6.61 -40.65 16.62
C ARG A 206 -7.21 -40.77 15.22
N THR A 207 -6.77 -39.94 14.28
CA THR A 207 -7.24 -39.98 12.89
C THR A 207 -6.83 -41.29 12.21
N ALA A 208 -5.61 -41.78 12.46
CA ALA A 208 -5.15 -43.07 11.98
C ALA A 208 -5.94 -44.24 12.58
N ARG A 209 -6.32 -44.18 13.87
CA ARG A 209 -7.16 -45.21 14.50
C ARG A 209 -8.60 -45.20 14.00
N ASP A 210 -9.18 -44.01 13.80
CA ASP A 210 -10.54 -43.87 13.28
C ASP A 210 -10.64 -44.43 11.85
N SER A 211 -9.62 -44.25 11.00
CA SER A 211 -9.60 -44.85 9.65
C SER A 211 -9.43 -46.37 9.66
N VAL A 212 -8.62 -46.92 10.57
CA VAL A 212 -8.50 -48.37 10.79
C VAL A 212 -9.82 -48.96 11.28
N ARG A 213 -10.48 -48.33 12.27
CA ARG A 213 -11.78 -48.78 12.78
C ARG A 213 -12.90 -48.74 11.76
N GLU A 214 -12.93 -47.73 10.89
CA GLU A 214 -13.90 -47.66 9.78
C GLU A 214 -13.66 -48.83 8.80
N THR A 215 -12.39 -49.19 8.58
CA THR A 215 -12.00 -50.36 7.76
C THR A 215 -12.38 -51.69 8.43
N GLU A 216 -12.19 -51.81 9.74
CA GLU A 216 -12.54 -53.01 10.53
C GLU A 216 -14.05 -53.17 10.72
N ALA A 217 -14.80 -52.08 10.88
CA ALA A 217 -16.26 -52.11 10.97
C ALA A 217 -16.90 -52.56 9.65
N LEU A 218 -16.30 -52.17 8.52
CA LEU A 218 -16.70 -52.66 7.19
C LEU A 218 -16.43 -54.17 7.01
N THR A 219 -15.41 -54.73 7.67
CA THR A 219 -15.12 -56.17 7.64
C THR A 219 -15.95 -56.98 8.65
N THR A 220 -16.38 -56.40 9.77
CA THR A 220 -17.19 -57.10 10.79
C THR A 220 -18.71 -57.03 10.56
N ALA A 221 -19.23 -56.08 9.77
CA ALA A 221 -20.67 -55.90 9.53
C ALA A 221 -21.32 -56.95 8.60
N GLY A 222 -20.68 -58.09 8.35
CA GLY A 222 -21.36 -59.29 7.81
C GLY A 222 -22.12 -59.11 6.50
N HIS A 223 -21.70 -58.20 5.62
CA HIS A 223 -22.07 -58.27 4.21
C HIS A 223 -21.03 -59.12 3.48
N THR A 224 -21.22 -60.43 3.53
CA THR A 224 -20.63 -61.35 2.56
C THR A 224 -21.29 -61.15 1.19
N ALA A 225 -21.01 -60.03 0.54
CA ALA A 225 -20.91 -60.04 -0.92
C ALA A 225 -19.46 -60.40 -1.21
N ALA A 226 -19.25 -61.60 -1.77
CA ALA A 226 -17.94 -62.13 -2.11
C ALA A 226 -17.03 -61.03 -2.68
N TYR A 227 -15.85 -60.86 -2.09
CA TYR A 227 -14.76 -60.10 -2.70
C TYR A 227 -14.31 -60.87 -3.93
N LYS A 228 -15.03 -60.72 -5.04
CA LYS A 228 -14.49 -61.03 -6.37
C LYS A 228 -13.25 -60.16 -6.51
N THR A 229 -12.10 -60.80 -6.64
CA THR A 229 -10.97 -60.20 -7.32
C THR A 229 -11.49 -59.46 -8.55
N PRO A 230 -11.04 -58.23 -8.85
CA PRO A 230 -11.37 -57.62 -10.12
C PRO A 230 -10.63 -58.41 -11.21
N SER A 231 -11.26 -59.50 -11.67
CA SER A 231 -11.10 -59.98 -13.01
C SER A 231 -11.47 -58.84 -13.94
N SER A 232 -10.59 -58.57 -14.90
CA SER A 232 -10.92 -57.92 -16.15
C SER A 232 -12.24 -58.46 -16.69
N ASP A 233 -13.33 -57.71 -16.55
CA ASP A 233 -14.13 -57.20 -17.68
C ASP A 233 -15.51 -56.69 -17.24
N SER A 234 -15.86 -55.54 -17.84
CA SER A 234 -17.21 -54.97 -18.06
C SER A 234 -18.23 -54.94 -16.90
N ASP A 235 -18.21 -53.87 -16.08
CA ASP A 235 -19.28 -52.86 -16.08
C ASP A 235 -19.07 -51.74 -15.02
N GLY A 236 -19.03 -50.50 -15.51
CA GLY A 236 -19.54 -49.31 -14.81
C GLY A 236 -18.69 -48.54 -13.79
N SER A 237 -17.66 -49.10 -13.14
CA SER A 237 -16.80 -48.33 -12.23
C SER A 237 -15.85 -47.41 -13.03
N PRO A 238 -15.81 -46.09 -12.80
CA PRO A 238 -14.81 -45.25 -13.44
C PRO A 238 -13.43 -45.70 -12.97
N SER A 239 -12.66 -46.27 -13.91
CA SER A 239 -11.22 -46.51 -13.85
C SER A 239 -10.47 -45.43 -13.06
N GLY A 240 -9.30 -45.74 -12.48
CA GLY A 240 -8.46 -44.75 -11.79
C GLY A 240 -8.21 -43.48 -12.63
N TRP A 241 -8.15 -43.62 -13.96
CA TRP A 241 -8.06 -42.51 -14.91
C TRP A 241 -9.33 -41.64 -14.98
N ARG A 242 -10.54 -42.17 -14.79
CA ARG A 242 -11.76 -41.33 -14.67
C ARG A 242 -11.87 -40.66 -13.30
N ARG A 243 -11.29 -41.22 -12.24
CA ARG A 243 -11.33 -40.64 -10.87
C ARG A 243 -10.48 -39.37 -10.72
N TRP A 244 -9.35 -39.29 -11.43
CA TRP A 244 -8.43 -38.14 -11.39
C TRP A 244 -8.16 -37.51 -12.75
N GLY A 245 -8.31 -38.24 -13.86
CA GLY A 245 -8.02 -37.73 -15.20
C GLY A 245 -9.02 -36.69 -15.70
N ILE A 246 -10.29 -36.72 -15.26
CA ILE A 246 -11.23 -35.60 -15.55
C ILE A 246 -10.81 -34.34 -14.75
N PRO A 247 -10.63 -34.38 -13.41
CA PRO A 247 -10.08 -33.25 -12.66
C PRO A 247 -8.74 -32.72 -13.19
N LEU A 248 -7.79 -33.59 -13.47
CA LEU A 248 -6.47 -33.23 -14.00
C LEU A 248 -6.57 -32.72 -15.43
N GLY A 249 -7.46 -33.26 -16.25
CA GLY A 249 -7.72 -32.77 -17.61
C GLY A 249 -8.34 -31.38 -17.61
N VAL A 250 -9.31 -31.11 -16.73
CA VAL A 250 -9.87 -29.77 -16.54
C VAL A 250 -8.79 -28.81 -16.05
N ALA A 251 -8.01 -29.19 -15.04
CA ALA A 251 -6.88 -28.40 -14.55
C ALA A 251 -5.84 -28.14 -15.66
N LEU A 252 -5.54 -29.12 -16.50
CA LEU A 252 -4.62 -28.98 -17.64
C LEU A 252 -5.17 -28.03 -18.71
N VAL A 253 -6.47 -28.10 -19.05
CA VAL A 253 -7.12 -27.16 -19.96
C VAL A 253 -7.02 -25.74 -19.42
N PHE A 254 -7.22 -25.54 -18.11
CA PHE A 254 -7.01 -24.24 -17.47
C PHE A 254 -5.54 -23.81 -17.47
N LEU A 255 -4.59 -24.71 -17.23
CA LEU A 255 -3.16 -24.41 -17.33
C LEU A 255 -2.74 -24.05 -18.76
N LEU A 256 -3.29 -24.71 -19.78
CA LEU A 256 -3.05 -24.38 -21.19
C LEU A 256 -3.73 -23.07 -21.59
N GLY A 257 -4.94 -22.82 -21.10
CA GLY A 257 -5.63 -21.53 -21.27
C GLY A 257 -4.87 -20.40 -20.60
N PHE A 258 -4.33 -20.63 -19.40
CA PHE A 258 -3.43 -19.73 -18.70
C PHE A 258 -2.15 -19.50 -19.50
N ALA A 259 -1.49 -20.55 -19.99
CA ALA A 259 -0.30 -20.44 -20.82
C ALA A 259 -0.53 -19.63 -22.12
N LYS A 260 -1.75 -19.69 -22.68
CA LYS A 260 -2.16 -18.87 -23.82
C LYS A 260 -2.44 -17.42 -23.44
N LEU A 261 -3.01 -17.17 -22.26
CA LEU A 261 -3.17 -15.82 -21.70
C LEU A 261 -1.82 -15.19 -21.35
N THR A 262 -0.81 -16.00 -21.02
CA THR A 262 0.58 -15.56 -20.78
C THR A 262 1.44 -15.55 -22.04
N ALA A 263 0.86 -15.73 -23.23
CA ALA A 263 1.63 -15.61 -24.46
C ALA A 263 2.02 -14.13 -24.67
N PRO A 264 3.28 -13.83 -25.02
CA PRO A 264 3.74 -12.46 -25.16
C PRO A 264 2.91 -11.72 -26.22
N HIS A 265 2.49 -10.50 -25.89
CA HIS A 265 1.75 -9.66 -26.82
C HIS A 265 2.64 -9.32 -28.01
N LYS A 266 2.20 -9.65 -29.23
CA LYS A 266 2.97 -9.31 -30.44
C LYS A 266 2.77 -7.84 -30.76
N SER A 267 3.86 -7.12 -31.04
CA SER A 267 3.80 -5.74 -31.53
C SER A 267 3.14 -5.67 -32.90
N ASP A 268 2.40 -4.59 -33.14
CA ASP A 268 1.83 -4.27 -34.44
C ASP A 268 2.98 -3.84 -35.38
N PRO A 269 3.26 -4.58 -36.48
CA PRO A 269 4.39 -4.27 -37.36
C PRO A 269 4.34 -2.87 -37.97
N ASP A 270 3.12 -2.32 -38.14
CA ASP A 270 2.88 -1.02 -38.75
C ASP A 270 2.71 0.11 -37.71
N GLY A 271 2.82 -0.21 -36.42
CA GLY A 271 2.64 0.72 -35.30
C GLY A 271 3.89 0.94 -34.45
N PHE A 272 3.79 1.88 -33.51
CA PHE A 272 4.83 2.08 -32.49
C PHE A 272 4.99 0.81 -31.64
N ASP A 273 6.22 0.31 -31.49
CA ASP A 273 6.52 -0.83 -30.63
C ASP A 273 6.52 -0.41 -29.16
N LEU A 274 5.31 -0.26 -28.62
CA LEU A 274 5.08 0.08 -27.23
C LEU A 274 5.55 -1.04 -26.29
N VAL A 275 5.59 -2.29 -26.76
CA VAL A 275 6.01 -3.43 -25.93
C VAL A 275 7.50 -3.33 -25.61
N GLU A 276 8.34 -3.03 -26.60
CA GLU A 276 9.77 -2.83 -26.39
C GLU A 276 10.09 -1.52 -25.66
N PHE A 277 9.35 -0.43 -25.94
CA PHE A 277 9.48 0.81 -25.18
C PHE A 277 9.14 0.61 -23.69
N GLY A 278 8.08 -0.15 -23.40
CA GLY A 278 7.63 -0.43 -22.04
C GLY A 278 8.67 -1.15 -21.18
N LYS A 279 9.60 -1.88 -21.80
CA LYS A 279 10.67 -2.63 -21.11
C LYS A 279 11.85 -1.76 -20.68
N LEU A 280 11.95 -0.52 -21.16
CA LEU A 280 13.04 0.39 -20.82
C LEU A 280 12.97 0.77 -19.32
N PRO A 281 14.11 0.90 -18.62
CA PRO A 281 14.14 1.28 -17.21
C PRO A 281 14.03 2.79 -17.01
N LEU A 282 13.42 3.19 -15.89
CA LEU A 282 13.45 4.54 -15.33
C LEU A 282 13.41 4.46 -13.81
N VAL A 283 13.78 5.53 -13.10
CA VAL A 283 13.64 5.62 -11.65
C VAL A 283 12.45 6.45 -11.26
N TYR A 284 11.58 5.91 -10.41
CA TYR A 284 10.48 6.66 -9.83
C TYR A 284 10.08 6.07 -8.48
N GLN A 285 9.73 6.92 -7.51
CA GLN A 285 9.35 6.48 -6.15
C GLN A 285 10.39 5.55 -5.50
N GLY A 286 11.68 5.80 -5.72
CA GLY A 286 12.76 5.19 -4.93
C GLY A 286 13.34 3.89 -5.49
N ARG A 287 12.89 3.45 -6.67
CA ARG A 287 13.43 2.25 -7.35
C ARG A 287 13.47 2.42 -8.87
N VAL A 288 14.35 1.67 -9.52
CA VAL A 288 14.31 1.45 -10.96
C VAL A 288 13.13 0.53 -11.30
N LYS A 289 12.33 0.88 -12.30
CA LYS A 289 11.18 0.11 -12.80
C LYS A 289 10.99 0.32 -14.32
N PRO A 290 10.29 -0.59 -15.02
CA PRO A 290 10.00 -0.39 -16.44
C PRO A 290 8.97 0.75 -16.66
N TYR A 291 9.02 1.40 -17.84
CA TYR A 291 7.99 2.37 -18.26
C TYR A 291 6.58 1.77 -18.23
N ASP A 292 6.42 0.46 -18.51
CA ASP A 292 5.13 -0.23 -18.41
C ASP A 292 4.53 -0.15 -16.99
N THR A 293 5.36 -0.35 -15.95
CA THR A 293 4.91 -0.22 -14.56
C THR A 293 4.45 1.21 -14.26
N LEU A 294 5.24 2.22 -14.63
CA LEU A 294 4.87 3.62 -14.43
C LEU A 294 3.55 3.95 -15.14
N ALA A 295 3.40 3.52 -16.39
CA ALA A 295 2.22 3.79 -17.20
C ALA A 295 0.96 3.16 -16.59
N ARG A 296 1.00 1.87 -16.26
CA ARG A 296 -0.14 1.14 -15.67
C ARG A 296 -0.54 1.72 -14.32
N ASN A 297 0.42 1.99 -13.44
CA ASN A 297 0.13 2.56 -12.12
C ASN A 297 -0.47 3.96 -12.24
N THR A 298 0.05 4.79 -13.15
CA THR A 298 -0.51 6.12 -13.42
C THR A 298 -1.95 6.02 -13.89
N LEU A 299 -2.24 5.18 -14.89
CA LEU A 299 -3.59 5.06 -15.41
C LEU A 299 -4.56 4.41 -14.42
N ARG A 300 -4.08 3.46 -13.59
CA ARG A 300 -4.87 2.87 -12.50
C ARG A 300 -5.26 3.93 -11.47
N TYR A 301 -4.32 4.79 -11.09
CA TYR A 301 -4.56 5.91 -10.19
C TYR A 301 -5.56 6.94 -10.76
N LEU A 302 -5.42 7.29 -12.05
CA LEU A 302 -6.29 8.29 -12.70
C LEU A 302 -7.69 7.75 -13.02
N ALA A 303 -7.78 6.55 -13.59
CA ALA A 303 -8.95 6.03 -14.29
C ALA A 303 -9.54 4.74 -13.69
N ASP A 304 -8.89 4.13 -12.70
CA ASP A 304 -9.16 2.76 -12.22
C ASP A 304 -9.10 1.75 -13.40
N ALA A 305 -8.08 1.90 -14.25
CA ALA A 305 -7.92 1.12 -15.49
C ALA A 305 -6.45 0.97 -15.90
N GLU A 306 -6.13 -0.12 -16.61
CA GLU A 306 -4.81 -0.31 -17.25
C GLU A 306 -4.82 -0.05 -18.76
N THR A 307 -6.00 0.25 -19.32
CA THR A 307 -6.19 0.66 -20.70
C THR A 307 -7.21 1.80 -20.74
N PHE A 308 -7.11 2.65 -21.75
CA PHE A 308 -8.03 3.76 -21.95
C PHE A 308 -8.57 3.74 -23.38
N LYS A 309 -9.65 4.48 -23.63
CA LYS A 309 -10.16 4.69 -24.98
C LYS A 309 -9.53 5.97 -25.52
N ALA A 310 -8.81 5.87 -26.62
CA ALA A 310 -8.32 7.02 -27.37
C ALA A 310 -9.12 7.18 -28.66
N ILE A 311 -9.19 8.41 -29.18
CA ILE A 311 -9.75 8.69 -30.51
C ILE A 311 -8.90 7.95 -31.56
N LEU A 312 -9.54 7.47 -32.63
CA LEU A 312 -8.84 6.84 -33.75
C LEU A 312 -7.74 7.78 -34.31
N PRO A 313 -6.56 7.25 -34.68
CA PRO A 313 -5.53 8.03 -35.35
C PRO A 313 -6.08 8.74 -36.60
N ALA A 314 -5.56 9.91 -36.96
CA ALA A 314 -6.11 10.75 -38.03
C ALA A 314 -6.41 9.99 -39.35
N LYS A 315 -5.53 9.07 -39.75
CA LYS A 315 -5.71 8.22 -40.95
C LYS A 315 -6.90 7.25 -40.82
N GLU A 316 -7.01 6.56 -39.68
CA GLU A 316 -8.12 5.65 -39.39
C GLU A 316 -9.43 6.42 -39.19
N LEU A 317 -9.38 7.57 -38.52
CA LEU A 317 -10.52 8.46 -38.33
C LEU A 317 -11.06 8.95 -39.67
N ALA A 318 -10.20 9.43 -40.57
CA ALA A 318 -10.59 9.87 -41.90
C ALA A 318 -11.20 8.74 -42.75
N ALA A 319 -10.70 7.51 -42.61
CA ALA A 319 -11.27 6.35 -43.29
C ALA A 319 -12.63 5.91 -42.70
N THR A 320 -12.81 6.05 -41.39
CA THR A 320 -14.04 5.65 -40.67
C THR A 320 -15.14 6.71 -40.79
N TRP A 321 -14.75 7.98 -40.96
CA TRP A 321 -15.65 9.13 -40.92
C TRP A 321 -16.84 9.05 -41.89
N PRO A 322 -16.68 8.66 -43.18
CA PRO A 322 -17.81 8.62 -44.11
C PRO A 322 -18.92 7.64 -43.70
N ALA A 323 -18.54 6.48 -43.15
CA ALA A 323 -19.49 5.49 -42.64
C ALA A 323 -20.16 5.99 -41.35
N PHE A 324 -19.37 6.57 -40.46
CA PHE A 324 -19.86 7.17 -39.22
C PHE A 324 -20.85 8.31 -39.47
N GLU A 325 -20.57 9.20 -40.41
CA GLU A 325 -21.44 10.34 -40.76
C GLU A 325 -22.82 9.87 -41.25
N LYS A 326 -22.86 8.78 -42.02
CA LYS A 326 -24.12 8.15 -42.44
C LYS A 326 -24.90 7.59 -41.25
N GLU A 327 -24.24 6.81 -40.38
CA GLU A 327 -24.88 6.26 -39.18
C GLU A 327 -25.35 7.36 -38.22
N LEU A 328 -24.61 8.46 -38.12
CA LEU A 328 -24.95 9.61 -37.27
C LEU A 328 -26.27 10.26 -37.72
N VAL A 329 -26.45 10.47 -39.03
CA VAL A 329 -27.68 11.06 -39.59
C VAL A 329 -28.86 10.09 -39.54
N GLU A 330 -28.61 8.77 -39.61
CA GLU A 330 -29.66 7.76 -39.43
C GLU A 330 -30.17 7.68 -37.99
N GLU A 331 -29.26 7.72 -37.01
CA GLU A 331 -29.60 7.67 -35.59
C GLU A 331 -30.17 9.00 -35.07
N TYR A 332 -29.63 10.13 -35.55
CA TYR A 332 -30.05 11.49 -35.17
C TYR A 332 -30.43 12.31 -36.42
N PRO A 333 -31.66 12.12 -36.94
CA PRO A 333 -32.12 12.80 -38.15
C PRO A 333 -32.06 14.33 -38.09
N GLU A 334 -32.11 14.91 -36.88
CA GLU A 334 -32.05 16.36 -36.63
C GLU A 334 -30.70 16.99 -36.99
N ILE A 335 -29.66 16.18 -37.18
CA ILE A 335 -28.30 16.63 -37.55
C ILE A 335 -28.15 16.77 -39.06
N LYS A 336 -29.13 16.28 -39.83
CA LYS A 336 -29.09 16.33 -41.29
C LYS A 336 -28.99 17.78 -41.78
N GLY A 337 -27.90 18.10 -42.48
CA GLY A 337 -27.66 19.45 -43.04
C GLY A 337 -26.87 20.39 -42.13
N VAL A 338 -26.43 19.94 -40.96
CA VAL A 338 -25.49 20.67 -40.11
C VAL A 338 -24.06 20.53 -40.66
N ASP A 339 -23.24 21.58 -40.56
CA ASP A 339 -21.82 21.49 -40.93
C ASP A 339 -21.05 20.62 -39.93
N LEU A 340 -20.64 19.44 -40.39
CA LEU A 340 -19.86 18.48 -39.61
C LEU A 340 -18.35 18.57 -39.88
N ALA A 341 -17.89 19.49 -40.74
CA ALA A 341 -16.48 19.66 -41.07
C ALA A 341 -15.58 19.90 -39.84
N PRO A 342 -15.98 20.70 -38.82
CA PRO A 342 -15.16 20.95 -37.63
C PRO A 342 -14.82 19.68 -36.83
N TYR A 343 -15.70 18.68 -36.86
CA TYR A 343 -15.56 17.46 -36.05
C TYR A 343 -14.73 16.36 -36.71
N LYS A 344 -14.48 16.47 -38.04
CA LYS A 344 -13.68 15.49 -38.82
C LYS A 344 -12.25 15.34 -38.30
N THR A 345 -11.74 16.36 -37.63
CA THR A 345 -10.38 16.42 -37.05
C THR A 345 -10.33 15.87 -35.61
N GLY A 346 -11.41 15.26 -35.14
CA GLY A 346 -11.46 14.55 -33.86
C GLY A 346 -11.96 15.39 -32.68
N ASP A 347 -12.68 16.48 -32.91
CA ASP A 347 -13.44 17.16 -31.84
C ASP A 347 -14.70 16.37 -31.49
N THR A 348 -14.51 15.33 -30.69
CA THR A 348 -15.62 14.45 -30.27
C THR A 348 -16.49 15.08 -29.18
N ASN A 349 -15.96 16.02 -28.40
CA ASN A 349 -16.71 16.69 -27.35
C ASN A 349 -17.68 17.73 -27.94
N GLY A 350 -17.20 18.54 -28.89
CA GLY A 350 -18.05 19.44 -29.66
C GLY A 350 -19.13 18.69 -30.43
N LEU A 351 -18.81 17.53 -31.01
CA LEU A 351 -19.79 16.68 -31.70
C LEU A 351 -20.88 16.18 -30.75
N VAL A 352 -20.52 15.69 -29.56
CA VAL A 352 -21.49 15.25 -28.55
C VAL A 352 -22.38 16.42 -28.11
N ASN A 353 -21.81 17.60 -27.87
CA ASN A 353 -22.58 18.78 -27.48
C ASN A 353 -23.53 19.24 -28.58
N LEU A 354 -23.10 19.22 -29.86
CA LEU A 354 -23.95 19.54 -31.00
C LEU A 354 -25.16 18.59 -31.08
N ILE A 355 -24.95 17.28 -30.92
CA ILE A 355 -26.02 16.28 -30.95
C ILE A 355 -27.04 16.58 -29.83
N LEU A 356 -26.55 16.88 -28.62
CA LEU A 356 -27.39 17.17 -27.46
C LEU A 356 -28.16 18.50 -27.57
N GLU A 357 -27.61 19.48 -28.29
CA GLU A 357 -28.29 20.75 -28.54
C GLU A 357 -29.40 20.61 -29.60
N LYS A 358 -29.21 19.70 -30.57
CA LYS A 358 -30.12 19.54 -31.71
C LYS A 358 -31.18 18.47 -31.51
N SER A 359 -30.97 17.52 -30.61
CA SER A 359 -31.89 16.39 -30.39
C SER A 359 -32.52 16.45 -29.01
N ASP A 360 -33.82 16.76 -28.95
CA ASP A 360 -34.59 16.90 -27.71
C ASP A 360 -34.72 15.57 -26.92
N ASN A 361 -34.54 14.43 -27.57
CA ASN A 361 -34.63 13.09 -26.97
C ASN A 361 -33.26 12.46 -26.66
N ALA A 362 -32.16 13.16 -26.93
CA ALA A 362 -30.82 12.63 -26.74
C ALA A 362 -30.30 12.87 -25.32
N ASP A 363 -29.94 11.78 -24.63
CA ASP A 363 -29.24 11.89 -23.36
C ASP A 363 -27.71 11.78 -23.54
N VAL A 364 -26.96 12.43 -22.67
CA VAL A 364 -25.48 12.51 -22.75
C VAL A 364 -24.84 11.13 -22.79
N TYR A 365 -25.42 10.16 -22.09
CA TYR A 365 -24.86 8.83 -21.98
C TYR A 365 -25.00 8.08 -23.31
N SER A 366 -26.18 8.08 -23.93
CA SER A 366 -26.41 7.39 -25.22
C SER A 366 -25.59 8.00 -26.35
N VAL A 367 -25.52 9.33 -26.43
CA VAL A 367 -24.73 10.06 -27.43
C VAL A 367 -23.24 9.80 -27.25
N SER A 368 -22.73 9.92 -26.02
CA SER A 368 -21.30 9.66 -25.74
C SER A 368 -20.95 8.20 -26.03
N GLU A 369 -21.81 7.25 -25.69
CA GLU A 369 -21.60 5.83 -25.99
C GLU A 369 -21.64 5.57 -27.50
N PHE A 370 -22.54 6.22 -28.24
CA PHE A 370 -22.62 6.13 -29.70
C PHE A 370 -21.32 6.57 -30.37
N VAL A 371 -20.84 7.78 -30.02
CA VAL A 371 -19.59 8.34 -30.57
C VAL A 371 -18.38 7.51 -30.15
N GLU A 372 -18.27 7.16 -28.86
CA GLU A 372 -17.13 6.39 -28.35
C GLU A 372 -17.05 4.97 -28.89
N LYS A 373 -18.17 4.33 -29.23
CA LYS A 373 -18.16 2.97 -29.78
C LYS A 373 -17.56 2.93 -31.20
N ARG A 374 -17.61 4.06 -31.92
CA ARG A 374 -17.27 4.15 -33.36
C ARG A 374 -15.96 4.88 -33.62
N LEU A 375 -15.71 5.96 -32.89
CA LEU A 375 -14.55 6.82 -33.12
C LEU A 375 -13.40 6.58 -32.15
N PHE A 376 -13.53 5.64 -31.21
CA PHE A 376 -12.48 5.36 -30.23
C PHE A 376 -12.03 3.89 -30.28
N LYS A 377 -10.75 3.68 -30.00
CA LYS A 377 -10.12 2.36 -29.86
C LYS A 377 -9.46 2.26 -28.48
N ARG A 378 -9.46 1.06 -27.91
CA ARG A 378 -8.72 0.80 -26.67
C ARG A 378 -7.22 0.87 -26.94
N GLN A 379 -6.51 1.63 -26.12
CA GLN A 379 -5.06 1.82 -26.17
C GLN A 379 -4.42 1.40 -24.84
N PRO A 380 -3.17 0.90 -24.88
CA PRO A 380 -2.42 0.55 -23.68
C PRO A 380 -2.01 1.80 -22.90
N ALA A 381 -1.80 1.66 -21.59
CA ALA A 381 -1.35 2.75 -20.73
C ALA A 381 -0.06 3.44 -21.22
N LEU A 382 0.83 2.69 -21.89
CA LEU A 382 2.07 3.24 -22.46
C LEU A 382 1.84 4.31 -23.51
N ARG A 383 0.77 4.21 -24.30
CA ARG A 383 0.37 5.25 -25.25
C ARG A 383 0.03 6.55 -24.51
N PHE A 384 -0.77 6.44 -23.44
CA PHE A 384 -1.10 7.59 -22.59
C PHE A 384 0.15 8.21 -21.98
N LEU A 385 1.06 7.40 -21.42
CA LEU A 385 2.29 7.91 -20.84
C LEU A 385 3.16 8.64 -21.87
N LEU A 386 3.32 8.10 -23.08
CA LEU A 386 4.05 8.77 -24.16
C LEU A 386 3.39 10.08 -24.59
N ASP A 387 2.06 10.14 -24.69
CA ASP A 387 1.32 11.37 -24.99
C ASP A 387 1.54 12.43 -23.89
N VAL A 388 1.60 12.02 -22.61
CA VAL A 388 1.96 12.90 -21.48
C VAL A 388 3.41 13.38 -21.58
N MET A 389 4.35 12.46 -21.80
CA MET A 389 5.78 12.73 -21.84
C MET A 389 6.15 13.69 -22.97
N THR A 390 5.49 13.57 -24.12
CA THR A 390 5.75 14.37 -25.32
C THR A 390 4.87 15.62 -25.45
N GLY A 391 3.84 15.76 -24.61
CA GLY A 391 2.89 16.87 -24.72
C GLY A 391 2.06 16.82 -26.01
N SER A 392 1.71 15.63 -26.49
CA SER A 392 0.92 15.46 -27.72
C SER A 392 -0.42 16.21 -27.64
N ASP A 393 -0.85 16.82 -28.74
CA ASP A 393 -2.18 17.47 -28.85
C ASP A 393 -3.34 16.53 -28.46
N SER A 394 -3.16 15.23 -28.67
CA SER A 394 -4.15 14.21 -28.30
C SER A 394 -4.36 14.07 -26.79
N LEU A 395 -3.37 14.45 -25.98
CA LEU A 395 -3.40 14.32 -24.52
C LEU A 395 -4.61 15.00 -23.89
N GLN A 396 -4.94 16.20 -24.38
CA GLN A 396 -6.03 17.01 -23.85
C GLN A 396 -7.39 16.33 -24.00
N ARG A 397 -7.53 15.46 -25.01
CA ARG A 397 -8.77 14.75 -25.37
C ARG A 397 -8.89 13.38 -24.69
N HIS A 398 -7.85 12.89 -24.03
CA HIS A 398 -7.86 11.57 -23.39
C HIS A 398 -8.75 11.58 -22.15
N LYS A 399 -9.86 10.85 -22.20
CA LYS A 399 -10.81 10.70 -21.07
C LYS A 399 -10.27 9.72 -20.03
N VAL A 400 -9.32 10.17 -19.22
CA VAL A 400 -8.60 9.35 -18.23
C VAL A 400 -8.80 9.79 -16.78
N VAL A 401 -9.32 10.99 -16.52
CA VAL A 401 -9.50 11.50 -15.16
C VAL A 401 -10.86 11.08 -14.63
N ARG A 402 -10.89 10.18 -13.63
CA ARG A 402 -12.16 9.71 -13.05
C ARG A 402 -12.70 10.68 -11.99
N ILE A 403 -13.89 11.24 -12.22
CA ILE A 403 -14.60 12.19 -11.35
C ILE A 403 -16.05 11.73 -11.13
N TYR A 404 -16.37 11.17 -9.97
CA TYR A 404 -17.71 10.63 -9.71
C TYR A 404 -18.52 11.43 -8.68
N HIS A 405 -17.91 12.38 -7.98
CA HIS A 405 -18.60 13.15 -6.95
C HIS A 405 -19.54 14.20 -7.57
N PRO A 406 -20.86 14.17 -7.32
CA PRO A 406 -21.84 15.06 -7.94
C PRO A 406 -21.47 16.55 -7.89
N GLN A 407 -21.15 17.06 -6.70
CA GLN A 407 -20.82 18.49 -6.53
C GLN A 407 -19.53 18.92 -7.26
N ILE A 408 -18.60 17.99 -7.52
CA ILE A 408 -17.40 18.30 -8.30
C ILE A 408 -17.74 18.36 -9.78
N LEU A 409 -18.65 17.49 -10.24
CA LEU A 409 -19.17 17.55 -11.59
C LEU A 409 -19.93 18.86 -11.83
N ASP A 410 -20.77 19.26 -10.88
CA ASP A 410 -21.51 20.53 -10.97
C ASP A 410 -20.56 21.74 -10.94
N LEU A 411 -19.51 21.71 -10.10
CA LEU A 411 -18.47 22.75 -10.06
C LEU A 411 -17.76 22.92 -11.41
N LEU A 412 -17.49 21.81 -12.09
CA LEU A 412 -16.76 21.77 -13.36
C LEU A 412 -17.67 21.82 -14.59
N ASP A 413 -18.98 21.95 -14.42
CA ASP A 413 -19.99 21.89 -15.49
C ASP A 413 -19.90 20.60 -16.33
N LEU A 414 -19.63 19.47 -15.65
CA LEU A 414 -19.44 18.18 -16.28
C LEU A 414 -20.71 17.32 -16.22
N LYS A 415 -21.18 16.87 -17.38
CA LYS A 415 -22.33 15.98 -17.48
C LYS A 415 -21.96 14.54 -17.10
N ARG A 416 -22.81 13.87 -16.31
CA ARG A 416 -22.61 12.48 -15.89
C ARG A 416 -22.62 11.52 -17.09
N ARG A 417 -21.66 10.60 -17.14
CA ARG A 417 -21.55 9.57 -18.19
C ARG A 417 -20.97 8.24 -17.68
N LYS A 418 -20.97 7.23 -18.55
CA LYS A 418 -20.44 5.89 -18.25
C LYS A 418 -19.00 5.96 -17.72
N TYR A 419 -18.72 5.24 -16.65
CA TYR A 419 -17.41 5.16 -15.98
C TYR A 419 -16.86 6.46 -15.38
N TYR A 420 -17.55 7.60 -15.52
CA TYR A 420 -17.18 8.88 -14.90
C TYR A 420 -15.77 9.37 -15.28
N ARG A 421 -15.34 9.18 -16.53
CA ARG A 421 -14.00 9.58 -16.99
C ARG A 421 -14.07 10.82 -17.86
N TYR A 422 -13.21 11.79 -17.59
CA TYR A 422 -13.15 13.09 -18.24
C TYR A 422 -11.75 13.41 -18.75
N SER A 423 -11.68 14.21 -19.79
CA SER A 423 -10.42 14.68 -20.36
C SER A 423 -9.96 15.97 -19.69
N ILE A 424 -8.69 16.33 -19.91
CA ILE A 424 -8.13 17.57 -19.36
C ILE A 424 -8.82 18.77 -20.01
N GLU A 425 -9.09 18.71 -21.31
CA GLU A 425 -9.84 19.73 -22.06
C GLU A 425 -11.21 20.04 -21.45
N GLU A 426 -11.89 19.05 -20.88
CA GLU A 426 -13.20 19.24 -20.24
C GLU A 426 -13.08 19.87 -18.85
N ILE A 427 -11.95 19.67 -18.15
CA ILE A 427 -11.73 20.16 -16.77
C ILE A 427 -11.17 21.58 -16.76
N MET A 428 -10.28 21.89 -17.69
CA MET A 428 -9.52 23.15 -17.72
C MET A 428 -10.39 24.43 -17.75
N PRO A 429 -11.56 24.49 -18.43
CA PRO A 429 -12.38 25.71 -18.46
C PRO A 429 -12.84 26.21 -17.09
N GLN A 430 -13.00 25.32 -16.12
CA GLN A 430 -13.43 25.65 -14.75
C GLN A 430 -12.30 25.47 -13.71
N TYR A 431 -11.04 25.32 -14.16
CA TYR A 431 -9.92 25.02 -13.28
C TYR A 431 -9.68 26.09 -12.20
N GLN A 432 -9.89 27.36 -12.50
CA GLN A 432 -9.72 28.45 -11.52
C GLN A 432 -10.68 28.29 -10.33
N LYS A 433 -11.94 27.93 -10.58
CA LYS A 433 -12.92 27.65 -9.50
C LYS A 433 -12.51 26.43 -8.68
N LEU A 434 -11.97 25.41 -9.35
CA LEU A 434 -11.44 24.22 -8.69
C LEU A 434 -10.28 24.58 -7.76
N GLU A 435 -9.34 25.40 -8.20
CA GLU A 435 -8.19 25.86 -7.41
C GLU A 435 -8.61 26.64 -6.15
N GLU A 436 -9.60 27.54 -6.27
CA GLU A 436 -10.15 28.28 -5.12
C GLU A 436 -10.74 27.35 -4.05
N GLN A 437 -11.50 26.33 -4.48
CA GLN A 437 -12.07 25.33 -3.58
C GLN A 437 -10.98 24.44 -2.95
N ILE A 438 -9.92 24.11 -3.70
CA ILE A 438 -8.77 23.34 -3.19
C ILE A 438 -8.04 24.15 -2.12
N ALA A 439 -7.78 25.44 -2.37
CA ALA A 439 -7.16 26.32 -1.39
C ALA A 439 -7.99 26.43 -0.10
N GLN A 440 -9.32 26.41 -0.21
CA GLN A 440 -10.20 26.36 0.97
C GLN A 440 -10.11 25.02 1.71
N ALA A 441 -10.14 23.89 0.99
CA ALA A 441 -9.97 22.56 1.59
C ALA A 441 -8.60 22.43 2.30
N ASP A 442 -7.54 22.95 1.70
CA ASP A 442 -6.20 22.96 2.28
C ASP A 442 -6.09 23.82 3.55
N ARG A 443 -6.82 24.94 3.62
CA ARG A 443 -6.93 25.74 4.86
C ARG A 443 -7.55 24.91 6.00
N VAL A 444 -8.70 24.28 5.74
CA VAL A 444 -9.38 23.41 6.72
C VAL A 444 -8.49 22.24 7.13
N ARG A 445 -7.77 21.60 6.18
CA ARG A 445 -6.83 20.52 6.49
C ARG A 445 -5.75 20.95 7.49
N ARG A 446 -5.24 22.17 7.36
CA ARG A 446 -4.19 22.72 8.25
C ARG A 446 -4.72 23.04 9.64
N GLU A 447 -6.00 23.39 9.77
CA GLU A 447 -6.65 23.67 11.05
C GLU A 447 -7.07 22.37 11.77
N ASN A 448 -7.84 21.50 11.10
CA ASN A 448 -8.26 20.21 11.64
C ASN A 448 -8.62 19.21 10.51
N ILE A 449 -7.78 18.19 10.31
CA ILE A 449 -7.98 17.17 9.27
C ILE A 449 -9.30 16.39 9.42
N ASN A 450 -9.82 16.27 10.65
CA ASN A 450 -11.05 15.53 10.94
C ASN A 450 -12.33 16.26 10.51
N GLU A 451 -12.24 17.57 10.24
CA GLU A 451 -13.36 18.40 9.80
C GLU A 451 -13.52 18.44 8.27
N LEU A 452 -12.61 17.79 7.53
CA LEU A 452 -12.72 17.68 6.07
C LEU A 452 -13.97 16.89 5.66
N SER A 453 -14.88 17.59 4.97
CA SER A 453 -16.05 16.97 4.32
C SER A 453 -15.62 15.97 3.23
N LEU A 454 -16.51 15.03 2.89
CA LEU A 454 -16.27 14.09 1.79
C LEU A 454 -16.01 14.82 0.46
N TYR A 455 -16.72 15.93 0.21
CA TYR A 455 -16.51 16.79 -0.96
C TYR A 455 -15.08 17.32 -1.02
N GLN A 456 -14.58 17.92 0.07
CA GLN A 456 -13.22 18.46 0.14
C GLN A 456 -12.16 17.35 -0.03
N LYS A 457 -12.36 16.18 0.58
CA LYS A 457 -11.46 15.02 0.38
C LYS A 457 -11.39 14.59 -1.08
N LYS A 458 -12.54 14.55 -1.77
CA LYS A 458 -12.63 14.19 -3.19
C LYS A 458 -12.06 15.27 -4.11
N LEU A 459 -12.17 16.53 -3.72
CA LEU A 459 -11.56 17.67 -4.41
C LEU A 459 -10.02 17.58 -4.38
N MET A 460 -9.45 17.28 -3.21
CA MET A 460 -8.02 17.06 -3.04
C MET A 460 -7.53 15.78 -3.74
N GLU A 461 -8.37 14.75 -3.86
CA GLU A 461 -8.05 13.58 -4.69
C GLU A 461 -7.95 13.97 -6.17
N LEU A 462 -8.88 14.80 -6.67
CA LEU A 462 -8.83 15.32 -8.04
C LEU A 462 -7.57 16.17 -8.27
N ASP A 463 -7.23 17.05 -7.33
CA ASP A 463 -6.02 17.87 -7.39
C ASP A 463 -4.76 16.99 -7.55
N ARG A 464 -4.60 15.97 -6.70
CA ARG A 464 -3.47 15.02 -6.79
C ARG A 464 -3.40 14.29 -8.13
N LYS A 465 -4.55 13.93 -8.73
CA LYS A 465 -4.62 13.31 -10.06
C LYS A 465 -4.13 14.27 -11.15
N LEU A 466 -4.57 15.52 -11.12
CA LEU A 466 -4.13 16.53 -12.08
C LEU A 466 -2.65 16.87 -11.90
N ALA A 467 -2.20 17.05 -10.66
CA ALA A 467 -0.81 17.29 -10.31
C ALA A 467 0.11 16.15 -10.77
N MET A 468 -0.33 14.89 -10.70
CA MET A 468 0.42 13.74 -11.22
C MET A 468 0.65 13.86 -12.74
N ILE A 469 -0.39 14.17 -13.52
CA ILE A 469 -0.26 14.35 -14.98
C ILE A 469 0.69 15.51 -15.29
N MET A 470 0.53 16.64 -14.60
CA MET A 470 1.39 17.81 -14.78
C MET A 470 2.85 17.53 -14.39
N SER A 471 3.08 16.82 -13.28
CA SER A 471 4.41 16.44 -12.81
C SER A 471 5.10 15.53 -13.82
N LEU A 472 4.40 14.52 -14.35
CA LEU A 472 4.91 13.67 -15.43
C LEU A 472 5.24 14.51 -16.67
N HIS A 473 4.32 15.34 -17.15
CA HIS A 473 4.57 16.18 -18.32
C HIS A 473 5.81 17.08 -18.13
N ARG A 474 5.93 17.76 -16.98
CA ARG A 474 7.09 18.61 -16.64
C ARG A 474 8.40 17.86 -16.51
N ALA A 475 8.37 16.60 -16.09
CA ALA A 475 9.58 15.78 -15.96
C ALA A 475 10.23 15.42 -17.31
N PHE A 476 9.42 15.37 -18.37
CA PHE A 476 9.81 14.91 -19.70
C PHE A 476 9.75 15.99 -20.79
N SER A 477 9.18 17.16 -20.48
CA SER A 477 9.12 18.27 -21.45
C SER A 477 10.28 19.24 -21.25
N PRO A 478 10.92 19.70 -22.34
CA PRO A 478 11.86 20.82 -22.28
C PRO A 478 11.19 22.03 -21.62
N PRO A 479 11.75 22.59 -20.54
CA PRO A 479 11.19 23.79 -19.92
C PRO A 479 11.33 24.99 -20.85
N GLN A 480 10.42 25.95 -20.73
CA GLN A 480 10.60 27.26 -21.35
C GLN A 480 11.68 28.02 -20.59
N PHE A 481 12.90 27.99 -21.10
CA PHE A 481 14.02 28.74 -20.56
C PHE A 481 14.16 30.11 -21.25
N PRO A 482 14.75 31.10 -20.55
CA PRO A 482 15.20 32.34 -21.19
C PRO A 482 16.13 32.05 -22.37
N GLU A 483 16.13 32.93 -23.37
CA GLU A 483 17.01 32.78 -24.53
C GLU A 483 18.49 32.80 -24.12
N LEU A 484 19.26 31.86 -24.66
CA LEU A 484 20.71 31.85 -24.52
C LEU A 484 21.34 32.91 -25.44
N PRO A 485 22.46 33.54 -25.02
CA PRO A 485 23.16 34.48 -25.88
C PRO A 485 23.77 33.79 -27.08
N SER A 486 23.74 34.44 -28.25
CA SER A 486 24.44 33.93 -29.43
C SER A 486 25.97 34.05 -29.24
N PRO A 487 26.78 33.18 -29.86
CA PRO A 487 28.25 33.30 -29.80
C PRO A 487 28.78 34.69 -30.21
N ALA A 488 28.08 35.41 -31.09
CA ALA A 488 28.44 36.77 -31.53
C ALA A 488 28.13 37.86 -30.49
N GLU A 489 27.16 37.63 -29.59
CA GLU A 489 26.79 38.59 -28.53
C GLU A 489 27.90 38.74 -27.47
N PHE A 490 28.73 37.71 -27.27
CA PHE A 490 29.84 37.78 -26.31
C PHE A 490 30.91 38.80 -26.70
N GLY A 491 31.08 39.08 -27.99
CA GLY A 491 32.05 40.06 -28.50
C GLY A 491 31.49 41.47 -28.68
N SER A 492 30.16 41.61 -28.87
CA SER A 492 29.51 42.88 -29.23
C SER A 492 28.65 43.49 -28.11
N ALA A 493 28.12 42.67 -27.20
CA ALA A 493 27.21 43.09 -26.13
C ALA A 493 27.42 42.22 -24.87
N HIS A 494 28.64 42.22 -24.35
CA HIS A 494 29.08 41.32 -23.26
C HIS A 494 28.16 41.36 -22.02
N GLU A 495 27.75 42.55 -21.56
CA GLU A 495 26.85 42.69 -20.41
C GLU A 495 25.48 42.03 -20.65
N GLY A 496 24.91 42.22 -21.85
CA GLY A 496 23.64 41.58 -22.24
C GLY A 496 23.76 40.06 -22.32
N ALA A 497 24.88 39.56 -22.84
CA ALA A 497 25.16 38.13 -22.91
C ALA A 497 25.28 37.49 -21.51
N MET A 498 25.96 38.17 -20.58
CA MET A 498 26.09 37.73 -19.19
C MET A 498 24.76 37.76 -18.43
N ALA A 499 23.91 38.77 -18.67
CA ALA A 499 22.56 38.83 -18.09
C ALA A 499 21.67 37.66 -18.56
N LYS A 500 21.70 37.32 -19.85
CA LYS A 500 20.98 36.15 -20.40
C LYS A 500 21.47 34.83 -19.76
N LEU A 501 22.78 34.66 -19.60
CA LEU A 501 23.34 33.49 -18.90
C LEU A 501 22.92 33.42 -17.44
N GLN A 502 22.89 34.56 -16.73
CA GLN A 502 22.44 34.61 -15.35
C GLN A 502 20.96 34.24 -15.23
N ALA A 503 20.08 34.80 -16.07
CA ALA A 503 18.66 34.46 -16.09
C ALA A 503 18.44 32.97 -16.38
N TYR A 504 19.20 32.39 -17.31
CA TYR A 504 19.16 30.96 -17.60
C TYR A 504 19.56 30.12 -16.39
N ARG A 505 20.65 30.49 -15.71
CA ARG A 505 21.12 29.82 -14.49
C ARG A 505 20.10 29.91 -13.35
N GLU A 506 19.47 31.06 -13.15
CA GLU A 506 18.42 31.25 -12.14
C GLU A 506 17.20 30.37 -12.42
N ALA A 507 16.76 30.28 -13.69
CA ALA A 507 15.69 29.38 -14.09
C ALA A 507 16.05 27.90 -13.83
N MET A 508 17.31 27.50 -14.05
CA MET A 508 17.76 26.13 -13.74
C MET A 508 17.71 25.85 -12.24
N LEU A 509 18.15 26.78 -11.40
CA LEU A 509 18.10 26.64 -9.94
C LEU A 509 16.66 26.57 -9.41
N GLN A 510 15.75 27.38 -9.98
CA GLN A 510 14.33 27.33 -9.63
C GLN A 510 13.70 25.97 -10.00
N GLN A 511 14.05 25.43 -11.16
CA GLN A 511 13.61 24.10 -11.58
C GLN A 511 14.17 23.01 -10.65
N GLU A 512 15.45 23.07 -10.29
CA GLU A 512 16.06 22.11 -9.39
C GLU A 512 15.40 22.13 -8.00
N GLU A 513 15.11 23.32 -7.46
CA GLU A 513 14.38 23.48 -6.20
C GLU A 513 12.95 22.91 -6.30
N MET A 514 12.27 23.10 -7.43
CA MET A 514 10.97 22.48 -7.69
C MET A 514 11.07 20.95 -7.66
N PHE A 515 12.07 20.37 -8.32
CA PHE A 515 12.30 18.92 -8.34
C PHE A 515 12.75 18.36 -6.99
N ARG A 516 13.45 19.14 -6.15
CA ARG A 516 13.72 18.75 -4.76
C ARG A 516 12.43 18.66 -3.95
N ARG A 517 11.48 19.59 -4.14
CA ARG A 517 10.18 19.57 -3.45
C ARG A 517 9.27 18.46 -3.95
N GLN A 518 9.27 18.21 -5.26
CA GLN A 518 8.47 17.18 -5.91
C GLN A 518 9.36 16.36 -6.85
N PRO A 519 9.98 15.28 -6.34
CA PRO A 519 10.90 14.45 -7.11
C PRO A 519 10.25 13.89 -8.38
N PRO A 520 10.72 14.28 -9.58
CA PRO A 520 10.19 13.79 -10.84
C PRO A 520 10.70 12.37 -11.13
N PRO A 521 10.09 11.64 -12.08
CA PRO A 521 10.71 10.46 -12.67
C PRO A 521 12.07 10.80 -13.30
N LEU A 522 13.08 9.96 -13.01
CA LEU A 522 14.41 10.08 -13.57
C LEU A 522 14.54 9.08 -14.72
N ALA A 523 14.60 9.60 -15.93
CA ALA A 523 14.54 8.83 -17.16
C ALA A 523 15.90 8.67 -17.84
N VAL A 524 16.84 9.58 -17.56
CA VAL A 524 18.17 9.57 -18.14
C VAL A 524 19.07 8.75 -17.24
N ALA A 525 19.39 7.55 -17.71
CA ALA A 525 20.36 6.68 -17.06
C ALA A 525 21.76 7.31 -17.08
N PRO A 526 22.57 7.11 -16.03
CA PRO A 526 23.93 7.62 -16.00
C PRO A 526 24.76 6.98 -17.12
N SER A 527 25.66 7.77 -17.71
CA SER A 527 26.50 7.37 -18.84
C SER A 527 27.88 6.85 -18.41
N GLU A 528 28.33 7.25 -17.21
CA GLU A 528 29.61 6.89 -16.60
C GLU A 528 29.43 6.50 -15.12
N ASP A 529 30.42 5.79 -14.56
CA ASP A 529 30.41 5.37 -13.15
C ASP A 529 30.42 6.60 -12.22
N GLY A 530 29.45 6.68 -11.31
CA GLY A 530 29.31 7.76 -10.34
C GLY A 530 28.40 8.92 -10.77
N GLU A 531 27.90 8.93 -12.01
CA GLU A 531 26.84 9.87 -12.41
C GLU A 531 25.49 9.47 -11.79
N PRO A 532 24.66 10.42 -11.33
CA PRO A 532 23.32 10.11 -10.86
C PRO A 532 22.33 10.00 -12.03
N TRP A 533 21.24 9.25 -11.81
CA TRP A 533 20.08 9.31 -12.67
C TRP A 533 19.49 10.73 -12.72
N GLN A 534 19.07 11.18 -13.91
CA GLN A 534 18.54 12.54 -14.10
C GLN A 534 17.12 12.50 -14.69
N ALA A 535 16.31 13.49 -14.30
CA ALA A 535 15.08 13.79 -15.02
C ALA A 535 15.43 14.31 -16.42
N TYR A 536 14.66 13.94 -17.43
CA TYR A 536 14.91 14.40 -18.80
C TYR A 536 14.90 15.93 -18.88
N ALA A 537 13.92 16.58 -18.24
CA ALA A 537 13.81 18.03 -18.17
C ALA A 537 14.94 18.71 -17.38
N ALA A 538 15.62 18.01 -16.47
CA ALA A 538 16.79 18.53 -15.75
C ALA A 538 18.07 18.38 -16.59
N ALA A 539 18.20 17.28 -17.33
CA ALA A 539 19.33 17.03 -18.22
C ALA A 539 19.31 17.98 -19.43
N TRP A 540 18.12 18.27 -19.97
CA TRP A 540 17.94 19.08 -21.18
C TRP A 540 18.71 20.41 -21.20
N PRO A 541 18.54 21.33 -20.24
CA PRO A 541 19.21 22.63 -20.28
C PRO A 541 20.73 22.53 -20.21
N VAL A 542 21.26 21.52 -19.50
CA VAL A 542 22.71 21.25 -19.42
C VAL A 542 23.24 20.79 -20.78
N GLN A 543 22.48 19.96 -21.50
CA GLN A 543 22.88 19.49 -22.83
C GLN A 543 22.79 20.57 -23.90
N VAL A 544 21.81 21.47 -23.82
CA VAL A 544 21.76 22.64 -24.72
C VAL A 544 23.01 23.50 -24.51
N LEU A 545 23.38 23.82 -23.26
CA LEU A 545 24.58 24.59 -22.97
C LEU A 545 25.87 23.90 -23.46
N SER A 546 26.01 22.59 -23.24
CA SER A 546 27.20 21.84 -23.61
C SER A 546 27.41 21.78 -25.13
N VAL A 547 26.33 21.58 -25.89
CA VAL A 547 26.36 21.57 -27.36
C VAL A 547 26.63 22.97 -27.90
N THR A 548 25.89 23.98 -27.43
CA THR A 548 25.97 25.34 -27.98
C THR A 548 27.30 26.04 -27.67
N PHE A 549 27.84 25.89 -26.46
CA PHE A 549 29.02 26.65 -26.01
C PHE A 549 30.31 25.84 -25.93
N LEU A 550 30.24 24.53 -25.68
CA LEU A 550 31.43 23.68 -25.53
C LEU A 550 31.68 22.79 -26.75
N GLY A 551 30.76 22.77 -27.73
CA GLY A 551 30.83 21.86 -28.88
C GLY A 551 30.86 20.38 -28.47
N LYS A 552 30.39 20.08 -27.25
CA LYS A 552 30.40 18.72 -26.71
C LYS A 552 29.19 17.95 -27.19
N GLU A 553 29.40 16.67 -27.45
CA GLU A 553 28.32 15.75 -27.76
C GLU A 553 27.51 15.39 -26.50
N PRO A 554 26.15 15.32 -26.58
CA PRO A 554 25.34 14.89 -25.45
C PRO A 554 25.63 13.43 -25.07
N PRO A 555 25.47 13.06 -23.78
CA PRO A 555 25.61 11.68 -23.31
C PRO A 555 24.78 10.69 -24.16
N PRO A 556 25.30 9.48 -24.43
CA PRO A 556 24.62 8.50 -25.28
C PRO A 556 23.21 8.13 -24.78
N THR A 557 23.04 8.03 -23.46
CA THR A 557 21.76 7.70 -22.82
C THR A 557 20.70 8.78 -23.04
N PHE A 558 21.08 10.05 -22.87
CA PHE A 558 20.20 11.19 -23.14
C PHE A 558 19.86 11.31 -24.62
N ARG A 559 20.85 11.18 -25.51
CA ARG A 559 20.66 11.28 -26.97
C ARG A 559 19.67 10.23 -27.46
N ALA A 560 19.86 8.97 -27.09
CA ALA A 560 19.00 7.87 -27.54
C ALA A 560 17.56 8.03 -27.03
N LEU A 561 17.36 8.45 -25.78
CA LEU A 561 16.03 8.76 -25.26
C LEU A 561 15.38 9.94 -26.00
N ASN A 562 16.15 11.00 -26.28
CA ASN A 562 15.66 12.16 -27.02
C ASN A 562 15.22 11.80 -28.45
N GLU A 563 15.98 10.94 -29.15
CA GLU A 563 15.61 10.45 -30.48
C GLU A 563 14.26 9.70 -30.48
N VAL A 564 14.02 8.86 -29.47
CA VAL A 564 12.74 8.15 -29.29
C VAL A 564 11.59 9.16 -29.09
N MET A 565 11.79 10.15 -28.22
CA MET A 565 10.79 11.18 -27.94
C MET A 565 10.45 12.01 -29.18
N LEU A 566 11.46 12.47 -29.91
CA LEU A 566 11.29 13.25 -31.14
C LEU A 566 10.64 12.42 -32.26
N ALA A 567 10.99 11.15 -32.40
CA ALA A 567 10.38 10.27 -33.39
C ALA A 567 8.88 10.07 -33.11
N TYR A 568 8.50 9.95 -31.84
CA TYR A 568 7.10 9.88 -31.44
C TYR A 568 6.32 11.15 -31.77
N VAL A 569 6.88 12.33 -31.41
CA VAL A 569 6.28 13.64 -31.71
C VAL A 569 6.05 13.82 -33.21
N ASN A 570 7.04 13.42 -34.02
CA ASN A 570 6.97 13.52 -35.49
C ASN A 570 6.14 12.40 -36.14
N ASN A 571 5.54 11.51 -35.35
CA ASN A 571 4.79 10.35 -35.81
C ASN A 571 5.58 9.42 -36.77
N ASP A 572 6.91 9.31 -36.57
CA ASP A 572 7.83 8.49 -37.37
C ASP A 572 8.03 7.11 -36.69
N VAL A 573 7.18 6.15 -37.10
CA VAL A 573 7.16 4.79 -36.52
C VAL A 573 8.50 4.06 -36.70
N ALA A 574 9.12 4.19 -37.88
CA ALA A 574 10.37 3.51 -38.17
C ALA A 574 11.51 4.02 -37.27
N LYS A 575 11.65 5.35 -37.15
CA LYS A 575 12.67 5.95 -36.28
C LYS A 575 12.40 5.66 -34.80
N PHE A 576 11.14 5.66 -34.38
CA PHE A 576 10.79 5.32 -33.00
C PHE A 576 11.24 3.90 -32.65
N ASN A 577 10.87 2.92 -33.48
CA ASN A 577 11.21 1.51 -33.25
C ASN A 577 12.74 1.29 -33.27
N SER A 578 13.45 1.92 -34.23
CA SER A 578 14.92 1.84 -34.26
C SER A 578 15.58 2.57 -33.09
N GLY A 579 15.00 3.69 -32.63
CA GLY A 579 15.50 4.47 -31.49
C GLY A 579 15.36 3.71 -30.17
N VAL A 580 14.24 3.02 -29.97
CA VAL A 580 14.05 2.14 -28.80
C VAL A 580 15.09 1.03 -28.79
N ALA A 581 15.31 0.37 -29.94
CA ALA A 581 16.34 -0.66 -30.05
C ALA A 581 17.75 -0.11 -29.83
N ASN A 582 18.04 1.12 -30.30
CA ASN A 582 19.31 1.80 -30.05
C ASN A 582 19.51 2.09 -28.56
N TYR A 583 18.47 2.61 -27.88
CA TYR A 583 18.56 2.92 -26.46
C TYR A 583 18.77 1.67 -25.60
N GLN A 584 18.13 0.54 -25.94
CA GLN A 584 18.41 -0.74 -25.29
C GLN A 584 19.89 -1.15 -25.42
N LYS A 585 20.49 -0.99 -26.61
CA LYS A 585 21.92 -1.28 -26.83
C LYS A 585 22.83 -0.37 -26.00
N VAL A 586 22.51 0.92 -25.91
CA VAL A 586 23.26 1.88 -25.08
C VAL A 586 23.23 1.45 -23.61
N LEU A 587 22.06 1.04 -23.09
CA LEU A 587 21.91 0.56 -21.72
C LEU A 587 22.60 -0.79 -21.45
N GLU A 588 22.86 -1.60 -22.48
CA GLU A 588 23.67 -2.81 -22.33
C GLU A 588 25.17 -2.52 -22.18
N GLN A 589 25.62 -1.41 -22.78
CA GLN A 589 27.02 -0.95 -22.72
C GLN A 589 27.29 -0.17 -21.44
N VAL A 590 26.35 0.70 -21.06
CA VAL A 590 26.41 1.46 -19.82
C VAL A 590 25.45 0.82 -18.82
N LYS A 591 25.95 -0.06 -17.96
CA LYS A 591 25.17 -0.74 -16.92
C LYS A 591 25.43 -0.11 -15.54
N PRO A 592 24.63 0.90 -15.14
CA PRO A 592 24.64 1.42 -13.77
C PRO A 592 24.56 0.28 -12.76
N GLU A 593 25.23 0.42 -11.61
CA GLU A 593 25.22 -0.60 -10.54
C GLU A 593 23.78 -0.98 -10.14
N GLU A 594 22.83 -0.03 -10.20
CA GLU A 594 21.42 -0.25 -9.90
C GLU A 594 20.68 -1.10 -10.94
N LEU A 595 21.21 -1.21 -12.16
CA LEU A 595 20.72 -2.13 -13.20
C LEU A 595 21.40 -3.51 -13.14
N GLN A 596 22.42 -3.68 -12.30
CA GLN A 596 23.13 -4.93 -12.15
C GLN A 596 22.35 -5.86 -11.19
N THR A 597 21.85 -6.98 -11.72
CA THR A 597 21.29 -8.02 -10.86
C THR A 597 22.43 -8.75 -10.14
N LYS A 598 22.43 -8.74 -8.80
CA LYS A 598 23.38 -9.56 -8.02
C LYS A 598 23.32 -11.01 -8.50
N PRO A 599 24.43 -11.65 -8.88
CA PRO A 599 24.39 -13.00 -9.42
C PRO A 599 23.96 -14.02 -8.36
N SER A 600 22.93 -14.80 -8.67
CA SER A 600 22.54 -16.02 -7.98
C SER A 600 22.23 -17.09 -9.03
N ALA A 601 22.31 -18.37 -8.70
CA ALA A 601 21.99 -19.45 -9.65
C ALA A 601 20.54 -19.33 -10.18
N ILE A 602 19.63 -18.85 -9.35
CA ILE A 602 18.23 -18.57 -9.72
C ILE A 602 18.18 -17.38 -10.68
N ASN A 603 18.95 -16.32 -10.42
CA ASN A 603 18.98 -15.13 -11.25
C ASN A 603 19.53 -15.46 -12.64
N ALA A 604 20.56 -16.30 -12.75
CA ALA A 604 21.06 -16.77 -14.05
C ALA A 604 19.99 -17.55 -14.83
N TRP A 605 19.23 -18.44 -14.18
CA TRP A 605 18.14 -19.16 -14.83
C TRP A 605 17.00 -18.24 -15.29
N ILE A 606 16.57 -17.31 -14.44
CA ILE A 606 15.53 -16.32 -14.78
C ILE A 606 16.01 -15.44 -15.94
N THR A 607 17.22 -14.90 -15.86
CA THR A 607 17.78 -14.04 -16.90
C THR A 607 17.91 -14.78 -18.23
N ASN A 608 18.34 -16.04 -18.21
CA ASN A 608 18.42 -16.87 -19.42
C ASN A 608 17.04 -17.18 -20.01
N ARG A 609 15.98 -17.26 -19.19
CA ARG A 609 14.63 -17.63 -19.62
C ARG A 609 13.75 -16.43 -20.02
N PHE A 610 13.90 -15.31 -19.33
CA PHE A 610 13.02 -14.12 -19.43
C PHE A 610 13.77 -12.83 -19.84
N GLY A 611 15.09 -12.88 -20.02
CA GLY A 611 15.92 -11.70 -20.33
C GLY A 611 16.22 -10.86 -19.08
N ASN A 612 16.51 -9.57 -19.27
CA ASN A 612 16.88 -8.68 -18.16
C ASN A 612 15.73 -8.50 -17.15
N PHE A 613 16.08 -8.21 -15.89
CA PHE A 613 15.17 -8.06 -14.74
C PHE A 613 13.90 -7.23 -15.02
N TYR A 614 14.02 -6.10 -15.71
CA TYR A 614 12.88 -5.21 -16.02
C TYR A 614 11.93 -5.80 -17.07
N ARG A 615 12.43 -6.67 -17.95
CA ARG A 615 11.59 -7.44 -18.87
C ARG A 615 10.72 -8.42 -18.09
N PHE A 616 11.28 -9.08 -17.07
CA PHE A 616 10.52 -9.96 -16.19
C PHE A 616 9.38 -9.24 -15.45
N GLU A 617 9.63 -8.04 -14.89
CA GLU A 617 8.56 -7.24 -14.25
C GLU A 617 7.46 -6.86 -15.26
N THR A 618 7.83 -6.50 -16.49
CA THR A 618 6.88 -6.16 -17.56
C THR A 618 5.99 -7.36 -17.91
N GLU A 619 6.57 -8.55 -18.11
CA GLU A 619 5.82 -9.78 -18.38
C GLU A 619 4.92 -10.17 -17.19
N PHE A 620 5.42 -10.02 -15.96
CA PHE A 620 4.64 -10.25 -14.74
C PHE A 620 3.39 -9.34 -14.67
N ASN A 621 3.54 -8.05 -15.00
CA ASN A 621 2.43 -7.11 -15.05
C ASN A 621 1.43 -7.44 -16.15
N GLN A 622 1.91 -7.82 -17.34
CA GLN A 622 1.04 -8.19 -18.46
C GLN A 622 0.20 -9.44 -18.16
N VAL A 623 0.79 -10.45 -17.52
CA VAL A 623 0.09 -11.68 -17.11
C VAL A 623 -0.92 -11.41 -16.00
N ALA A 624 -0.63 -10.46 -15.11
CA ALA A 624 -1.43 -10.14 -13.92
C ALA A 624 -1.87 -11.40 -13.15
N PRO A 625 -0.93 -12.24 -12.67
CA PRO A 625 -1.23 -13.59 -12.18
C PRO A 625 -2.20 -13.61 -10.99
N PHE A 626 -2.19 -12.58 -10.14
CA PHE A 626 -3.16 -12.45 -9.04
C PHE A 626 -4.61 -12.25 -9.53
N SER A 627 -4.81 -11.55 -10.65
CA SER A 627 -6.13 -11.43 -11.28
C SER A 627 -6.61 -12.78 -11.81
N VAL A 628 -5.71 -13.56 -12.41
CA VAL A 628 -6.02 -14.94 -12.82
C VAL A 628 -6.39 -15.80 -11.63
N CYS A 629 -5.60 -15.78 -10.55
CA CYS A 629 -5.94 -16.51 -9.32
C CYS A 629 -7.32 -16.13 -8.79
N SER A 630 -7.68 -14.84 -8.85
CA SER A 630 -9.01 -14.36 -8.44
C SER A 630 -10.14 -15.02 -9.24
N TYR A 631 -10.01 -15.08 -10.57
CA TYR A 631 -11.00 -15.76 -11.42
C TYR A 631 -11.09 -17.26 -11.14
N LEU A 632 -9.94 -17.93 -10.93
CA LEU A 632 -9.91 -19.36 -10.63
C LEU A 632 -10.50 -19.69 -9.25
N TYR A 633 -10.30 -18.83 -8.25
CA TYR A 633 -10.94 -18.96 -6.95
C TYR A 633 -12.47 -18.83 -7.05
N VAL A 634 -12.98 -17.85 -7.80
CA VAL A 634 -14.43 -17.70 -8.04
C VAL A 634 -15.00 -18.92 -8.77
N LEU A 635 -14.28 -19.44 -9.77
CA LEU A 635 -14.69 -20.65 -10.47
C LEU A 635 -14.72 -21.87 -9.54
N ALA A 636 -13.69 -22.06 -8.71
CA ALA A 636 -13.66 -23.14 -7.73
C ALA A 636 -14.82 -23.02 -6.72
N PHE A 637 -15.11 -21.80 -6.26
CA PHE A 637 -16.25 -21.52 -5.38
C PHE A 637 -17.58 -21.92 -6.06
N ALA A 638 -17.80 -21.49 -7.30
CA ALA A 638 -19.00 -21.82 -8.06
C ALA A 638 -19.16 -23.33 -8.28
N LEU A 639 -18.07 -24.04 -8.61
CA LEU A 639 -18.07 -25.50 -8.77
C LEU A 639 -18.43 -26.22 -7.46
N LEU A 640 -17.94 -25.74 -6.31
CA LEU A 640 -18.28 -26.31 -5.00
C LEU A 640 -19.73 -26.03 -4.62
N ALA A 641 -20.20 -24.79 -4.84
CA ALA A 641 -21.57 -24.39 -4.57
C ALA A 641 -22.59 -25.21 -5.40
N ILE A 642 -22.33 -25.37 -6.71
CA ILE A 642 -23.15 -26.21 -7.61
C ILE A 642 -22.99 -27.70 -7.26
N GLY A 643 -21.77 -28.12 -6.93
CA GLY A 643 -21.46 -29.49 -6.53
C GLY A 643 -22.30 -29.95 -5.34
N TRP A 644 -22.54 -29.06 -4.37
CA TRP A 644 -23.39 -29.32 -3.21
C TRP A 644 -24.89 -29.47 -3.54
N LEU A 645 -25.35 -29.07 -4.75
CA LEU A 645 -26.74 -29.22 -5.18
C LEU A 645 -27.03 -30.54 -5.92
N ARG A 646 -26.09 -31.11 -6.69
CA ARG A 646 -26.38 -32.25 -7.59
C ARG A 646 -25.28 -33.30 -7.75
N TYR A 647 -24.00 -32.95 -7.71
CA TYR A 647 -22.86 -33.85 -8.05
C TYR A 647 -21.66 -33.70 -7.09
N THR A 648 -21.89 -34.01 -5.81
CA THR A 648 -20.98 -33.65 -4.70
C THR A 648 -19.55 -34.17 -4.85
N GLN A 649 -19.34 -35.47 -5.10
CA GLN A 649 -17.98 -36.03 -5.04
C GLN A 649 -17.09 -35.66 -6.24
N THR A 650 -17.61 -35.71 -7.47
CA THR A 650 -16.81 -35.39 -8.66
C THR A 650 -16.50 -33.89 -8.75
N MET A 651 -17.50 -33.04 -8.48
CA MET A 651 -17.30 -31.59 -8.49
C MET A 651 -16.34 -31.14 -7.39
N ASN A 652 -16.43 -31.71 -6.18
CA ASN A 652 -15.47 -31.42 -5.11
C ASN A 652 -14.03 -31.77 -5.50
N ARG A 653 -13.81 -32.89 -6.21
CA ARG A 653 -12.47 -33.28 -6.68
C ARG A 653 -11.94 -32.34 -7.77
N ILE A 654 -12.79 -31.95 -8.71
CA ILE A 654 -12.43 -30.98 -9.77
C ILE A 654 -12.09 -29.63 -9.13
N ALA A 655 -12.94 -29.14 -8.23
CA ALA A 655 -12.70 -27.88 -7.54
C ALA A 655 -11.45 -27.93 -6.66
N TYR A 656 -11.19 -29.04 -5.97
CA TYR A 656 -9.97 -29.22 -5.21
C TYR A 656 -8.72 -29.22 -6.11
N ALA A 657 -8.73 -29.94 -7.23
CA ALA A 657 -7.63 -29.92 -8.19
C ALA A 657 -7.39 -28.51 -8.75
N LEU A 658 -8.47 -27.79 -9.08
CA LEU A 658 -8.42 -26.40 -9.51
C LEU A 658 -7.82 -25.49 -8.43
N LEU A 659 -8.19 -25.68 -7.15
CA LEU A 659 -7.62 -24.94 -6.03
C LEU A 659 -6.13 -25.21 -5.84
N VAL A 660 -5.68 -26.46 -5.97
CA VAL A 660 -4.25 -26.80 -5.92
C VAL A 660 -3.50 -26.11 -7.05
N CYS A 661 -4.02 -26.15 -8.28
CA CYS A 661 -3.42 -25.42 -9.40
C CYS A 661 -3.39 -23.92 -9.17
N THR A 662 -4.50 -23.35 -8.66
CA THR A 662 -4.58 -21.92 -8.33
C THR A 662 -3.57 -21.54 -7.25
N PHE A 663 -3.39 -22.39 -6.24
CA PHE A 663 -2.41 -22.21 -5.18
C PHE A 663 -0.97 -22.26 -5.71
N ILE A 664 -0.67 -23.13 -6.67
CA ILE A 664 0.64 -23.16 -7.33
C ILE A 664 0.89 -21.83 -8.08
N VAL A 665 -0.09 -21.36 -8.88
CA VAL A 665 0.03 -20.08 -9.59
C VAL A 665 0.19 -18.91 -8.61
N HIS A 666 -0.58 -18.90 -7.52
CA HIS A 666 -0.48 -17.89 -6.46
C HIS A 666 0.91 -17.91 -5.81
N THR A 667 1.44 -19.10 -5.52
CA THR A 667 2.79 -19.29 -4.93
C THR A 667 3.88 -18.77 -5.88
N LEU A 668 3.78 -19.10 -7.18
CA LEU A 668 4.71 -18.60 -8.20
C LEU A 668 4.63 -17.08 -8.36
N ALA A 669 3.42 -16.51 -8.30
CA ALA A 669 3.22 -15.06 -8.35
C ALA A 669 3.83 -14.35 -7.13
N LEU A 670 3.70 -14.95 -5.94
CA LEU A 670 4.31 -14.43 -4.72
C LEU A 670 5.85 -14.55 -4.78
N ALA A 671 6.38 -15.65 -5.29
CA ALA A 671 7.83 -15.82 -5.49
C ALA A 671 8.39 -14.83 -6.52
N ALA A 672 7.69 -14.61 -7.63
CA ALA A 672 8.03 -13.58 -8.61
C ALA A 672 8.03 -12.17 -7.98
N ARG A 673 7.09 -11.90 -7.09
CA ARG A 673 7.04 -10.63 -6.33
C ARG A 673 8.23 -10.49 -5.36
N ILE A 674 8.60 -11.55 -4.64
CA ILE A 674 9.81 -11.56 -3.79
C ILE A 674 11.05 -11.25 -4.63
N TYR A 675 11.14 -11.86 -5.82
CA TYR A 675 12.23 -11.63 -6.75
C TYR A 675 12.28 -10.17 -7.25
N ILE A 676 11.15 -9.60 -7.70
CA ILE A 676 11.06 -8.21 -8.19
C ILE A 676 11.31 -7.19 -7.07
N SER A 677 10.79 -7.44 -5.87
CA SER A 677 10.97 -6.52 -4.75
C SER A 677 12.35 -6.61 -4.09
N GLY A 678 13.05 -7.74 -4.24
CA GLY A 678 14.25 -8.05 -3.47
C GLY A 678 13.99 -8.16 -1.97
N ARG A 679 12.74 -8.41 -1.57
CA ARG A 679 12.28 -8.37 -0.17
C ARG A 679 11.36 -9.57 0.13
N PRO A 680 11.24 -9.96 1.42
CA PRO A 680 10.28 -10.94 1.91
C PRO A 680 8.83 -10.66 1.44
N PRO A 681 7.93 -11.67 1.47
CA PRO A 681 6.61 -11.59 0.83
C PRO A 681 5.67 -10.52 1.38
N VAL A 682 5.94 -9.95 2.56
CA VAL A 682 5.08 -8.97 3.23
C VAL A 682 5.88 -7.71 3.52
N THR A 683 5.67 -6.67 2.72
CA THR A 683 6.35 -5.36 2.83
C THR A 683 5.38 -4.20 3.10
N ASN A 684 4.11 -4.36 2.73
CA ASN A 684 3.06 -3.35 2.84
C ASN A 684 1.66 -4.01 2.92
N LEU A 685 0.61 -3.21 3.06
CA LEU A 685 -0.76 -3.73 3.20
C LEU A 685 -1.20 -4.56 1.99
N TYR A 686 -0.86 -4.14 0.77
CA TYR A 686 -1.16 -4.89 -0.46
C TYR A 686 -0.59 -6.31 -0.38
N SER A 687 0.71 -6.42 -0.12
CA SER A 687 1.42 -7.70 -0.09
C SER A 687 0.98 -8.57 1.10
N SER A 688 0.62 -7.96 2.24
CA SER A 688 0.02 -8.66 3.36
C SER A 688 -1.34 -9.29 3.01
N ALA A 689 -2.20 -8.59 2.26
CA ALA A 689 -3.50 -9.13 1.84
C ALA A 689 -3.34 -10.33 0.89
N VAL A 690 -2.41 -10.23 -0.07
CA VAL A 690 -2.03 -11.35 -0.96
C VAL A 690 -1.54 -12.55 -0.13
N PHE A 691 -0.64 -12.31 0.83
CA PHE A 691 -0.06 -13.35 1.67
C PHE A 691 -1.09 -14.02 2.61
N ILE A 692 -2.00 -13.24 3.20
CA ILE A 692 -3.08 -13.77 4.06
C ILE A 692 -3.95 -14.75 3.26
N GLY A 693 -4.34 -14.37 2.03
CA GLY A 693 -5.09 -15.25 1.13
C GLY A 693 -4.34 -16.55 0.84
N TRP A 694 -3.05 -16.45 0.52
CA TRP A 694 -2.18 -17.60 0.32
C TRP A 694 -2.10 -18.51 1.56
N GLY A 695 -1.93 -17.94 2.76
CA GLY A 695 -1.85 -18.67 4.02
C GLY A 695 -3.17 -19.39 4.38
N ILE A 696 -4.32 -18.74 4.15
CA ILE A 696 -5.65 -19.34 4.32
C ILE A 696 -5.80 -20.55 3.39
N VAL A 697 -5.48 -20.39 2.11
CA VAL A 697 -5.62 -21.46 1.12
C VAL A 697 -4.68 -22.62 1.43
N LEU A 698 -3.42 -22.36 1.83
CA LEU A 698 -2.48 -23.38 2.24
C LEU A 698 -3.03 -24.24 3.38
N LEU A 699 -3.46 -23.61 4.48
CA LEU A 699 -3.97 -24.36 5.63
C LEU A 699 -5.29 -25.06 5.32
N ALA A 700 -6.17 -24.43 4.54
CA ALA A 700 -7.43 -25.04 4.14
C ALA A 700 -7.23 -26.25 3.21
N LEU A 701 -6.25 -26.22 2.30
CA LEU A 701 -5.86 -27.39 1.51
C LEU A 701 -5.34 -28.53 2.40
N ILE A 702 -4.51 -28.21 3.41
CA ILE A 702 -4.04 -29.20 4.39
C ILE A 702 -5.23 -29.80 5.16
N ILE A 703 -6.16 -28.99 5.65
CA ILE A 703 -7.37 -29.47 6.34
C ILE A 703 -8.21 -30.36 5.40
N GLU A 704 -8.37 -29.98 4.14
CA GLU A 704 -9.12 -30.75 3.16
C GLU A 704 -8.53 -32.15 2.92
N LEU A 705 -7.21 -32.33 2.99
CA LEU A 705 -6.56 -33.64 2.86
C LEU A 705 -7.08 -34.67 3.88
N PHE A 706 -7.43 -34.20 5.09
CA PHE A 706 -7.91 -35.03 6.19
C PHE A 706 -9.42 -35.21 6.17
N PHE A 707 -10.20 -34.15 5.95
CA PHE A 707 -11.66 -34.22 6.07
C PHE A 707 -12.38 -34.56 4.75
N ARG A 708 -11.81 -34.23 3.58
CA ARG A 708 -12.27 -34.60 2.22
C ARG A 708 -13.77 -34.37 1.93
N ARG A 709 -14.33 -33.23 2.35
CA ARG A 709 -15.76 -32.88 2.18
C ARG A 709 -16.02 -31.65 1.30
N GLY A 710 -14.99 -30.96 0.85
CA GLY A 710 -15.06 -29.69 0.15
C GLY A 710 -15.37 -28.49 1.06
N ILE A 711 -15.47 -28.70 2.37
CA ILE A 711 -15.80 -27.64 3.35
C ILE A 711 -14.67 -26.63 3.45
N ALA A 712 -13.44 -27.11 3.66
CA ALA A 712 -12.26 -26.23 3.75
C ALA A 712 -11.97 -25.60 2.38
N SER A 713 -12.17 -26.35 1.29
CA SER A 713 -12.07 -25.85 -0.08
C SER A 713 -13.02 -24.67 -0.39
N LEU A 714 -14.25 -24.72 0.14
CA LEU A 714 -15.23 -23.63 -0.04
C LEU A 714 -14.76 -22.35 0.68
N VAL A 715 -14.30 -22.48 1.92
CA VAL A 715 -13.76 -21.33 2.67
C VAL A 715 -12.49 -20.81 2.01
N ALA A 716 -11.60 -21.70 1.53
CA ALA A 716 -10.38 -21.34 0.80
C ALA A 716 -10.66 -20.53 -0.46
N SER A 717 -11.62 -20.96 -1.28
CA SER A 717 -12.00 -20.26 -2.50
C SER A 717 -12.63 -18.89 -2.21
N ALA A 718 -13.51 -18.79 -1.22
CA ALA A 718 -14.15 -17.53 -0.83
C ALA A 718 -13.14 -16.51 -0.28
N PHE A 719 -12.31 -16.92 0.68
CA PHE A 719 -11.32 -16.03 1.30
C PHE A 719 -10.16 -15.74 0.36
N GLY A 720 -9.68 -16.71 -0.42
CA GLY A 720 -8.64 -16.49 -1.43
C GLY A 720 -9.04 -15.45 -2.48
N PHE A 721 -10.30 -15.46 -2.92
CA PHE A 721 -10.84 -14.39 -3.77
C PHE A 721 -10.96 -13.05 -3.01
N THR A 722 -11.58 -13.05 -1.83
CA THR A 722 -11.86 -11.81 -1.07
C THR A 722 -10.57 -11.06 -0.72
N THR A 723 -9.51 -11.77 -0.32
CA THR A 723 -8.22 -11.14 -0.01
C THR A 723 -7.54 -10.56 -1.24
N LEU A 724 -7.66 -11.21 -2.40
CA LEU A 724 -7.14 -10.66 -3.66
C LEU A 724 -7.98 -9.49 -4.18
N LEU A 725 -9.29 -9.47 -3.90
CA LEU A 725 -10.15 -8.31 -4.16
C LEU A 725 -9.73 -7.11 -3.30
N ILE A 726 -9.44 -7.34 -2.01
CA ILE A 726 -8.86 -6.32 -1.13
C ILE A 726 -7.53 -5.84 -1.70
N ALA A 727 -6.61 -6.75 -2.05
CA ALA A 727 -5.33 -6.39 -2.66
C ALA A 727 -5.51 -5.55 -3.95
N HIS A 728 -6.46 -5.90 -4.81
CA HIS A 728 -6.76 -5.12 -6.01
C HIS A 728 -7.22 -3.69 -5.69
N LYS A 729 -8.02 -3.50 -4.65
CA LYS A 729 -8.40 -2.15 -4.17
C LYS A 729 -7.22 -1.39 -3.57
N LEU A 730 -6.33 -2.07 -2.86
CA LEU A 730 -5.10 -1.48 -2.34
C LEU A 730 -4.14 -1.05 -3.47
N ALA A 731 -4.10 -1.78 -4.57
CA ALA A 731 -3.28 -1.45 -5.74
C ALA A 731 -3.76 -0.22 -6.52
N ALA A 732 -4.98 0.27 -6.27
CA ALA A 732 -5.51 1.46 -6.95
C ALA A 732 -4.80 2.76 -6.53
N GLU A 733 -4.04 2.73 -5.43
CA GLU A 733 -3.34 3.90 -4.87
C GLU A 733 -1.97 4.16 -5.51
N GLY A 734 -1.44 3.24 -6.33
CA GLY A 734 -0.19 3.46 -7.05
C GLY A 734 0.64 2.20 -7.24
N ASP A 735 1.95 2.34 -7.04
CA ASP A 735 2.89 1.22 -7.17
C ASP A 735 2.77 0.27 -5.98
N THR A 736 2.62 -1.02 -6.25
CA THR A 736 2.54 -2.02 -5.18
C THR A 736 3.92 -2.36 -4.60
N PHE A 737 5.00 -1.99 -5.27
CA PHE A 737 6.40 -2.22 -4.88
C PHE A 737 7.03 -0.98 -4.22
N GLU A 738 6.36 -0.42 -3.23
CA GLU A 738 6.84 0.75 -2.48
C GLU A 738 8.17 0.46 -1.76
N VAL A 739 9.01 1.49 -1.64
CA VAL A 739 10.24 1.42 -0.84
C VAL A 739 9.92 1.34 0.65
N LEU A 740 10.73 0.60 1.40
CA LEU A 740 10.53 0.48 2.85
C LEU A 740 11.03 1.72 3.57
N GLN A 741 10.32 2.11 4.62
CA GLN A 741 10.87 3.06 5.59
C GLN A 741 12.16 2.51 6.19
N ALA A 742 13.12 3.41 6.47
CA ALA A 742 14.44 3.05 6.98
C ALA A 742 14.39 2.05 8.16
N VAL A 743 13.47 2.23 9.11
CA VAL A 743 13.33 1.35 10.27
C VAL A 743 12.90 -0.08 9.92
N LEU A 744 12.17 -0.27 8.81
CA LEU A 744 11.70 -1.57 8.35
C LEU A 744 12.72 -2.28 7.44
N ASP A 745 13.83 -1.63 7.10
CA ASP A 745 14.84 -2.19 6.18
C ASP A 745 15.76 -3.24 6.83
N THR A 746 15.15 -4.19 7.57
CA THR A 746 15.82 -5.37 8.14
C THR A 746 15.22 -6.64 7.55
N GLN A 747 15.96 -7.25 6.63
CA GLN A 747 15.52 -8.47 5.91
C GLN A 747 15.18 -9.62 6.86
N PHE A 748 15.97 -9.83 7.92
CA PHE A 748 15.76 -10.90 8.89
C PHE A 748 14.41 -10.79 9.61
N TRP A 749 14.11 -9.62 10.19
CA TRP A 749 12.87 -9.42 10.96
C TRP A 749 11.64 -9.36 10.06
N LEU A 750 11.76 -8.75 8.88
CA LEU A 750 10.69 -8.74 7.90
C LEU A 750 10.35 -10.16 7.42
N ALA A 751 11.36 -11.02 7.24
CA ALA A 751 11.16 -12.42 6.84
C ALA A 751 10.63 -13.33 7.95
N THR A 752 10.91 -13.02 9.22
CA THR A 752 10.58 -13.88 10.36
C THR A 752 9.37 -13.38 11.12
N HIS A 753 9.47 -12.23 11.79
CA HIS A 753 8.41 -11.63 12.59
C HIS A 753 7.15 -11.37 11.77
N VAL A 754 7.26 -10.58 10.70
CA VAL A 754 6.10 -10.10 9.93
C VAL A 754 5.40 -11.25 9.21
N VAL A 755 6.16 -12.18 8.63
CA VAL A 755 5.60 -13.39 8.01
C VAL A 755 4.88 -14.26 9.04
N CYS A 756 5.47 -14.47 10.22
CA CYS A 756 4.89 -15.28 11.28
C CYS A 756 3.57 -14.70 11.81
N ILE A 757 3.55 -13.41 12.16
CA ILE A 757 2.33 -12.76 12.68
C ILE A 757 1.23 -12.72 11.62
N THR A 758 1.58 -12.51 10.35
CA THR A 758 0.61 -12.50 9.23
C THR A 758 0.02 -13.89 8.98
N PHE A 759 0.79 -14.97 9.19
CA PHE A 759 0.25 -16.33 9.23
C PHE A 759 -0.73 -16.52 10.40
N GLY A 760 -0.46 -15.93 11.56
CA GLY A 760 -1.42 -15.87 12.68
C GLY A 760 -2.74 -15.20 12.28
N TYR A 761 -2.68 -14.12 11.49
CA TYR A 761 -3.88 -13.47 10.96
C TYR A 761 -4.63 -14.37 10.00
N ALA A 762 -3.93 -14.99 9.04
CA ALA A 762 -4.51 -15.90 8.06
C ALA A 762 -5.26 -17.07 8.72
N THR A 763 -4.63 -17.70 9.71
CA THR A 763 -5.23 -18.82 10.44
C THR A 763 -6.43 -18.38 11.29
N THR A 764 -6.36 -17.20 11.94
CA THR A 764 -7.52 -16.67 12.68
C THR A 764 -8.69 -16.40 11.73
N PHE A 765 -8.44 -15.78 10.57
CA PHE A 765 -9.45 -15.55 9.54
C PHE A 765 -10.10 -16.84 9.03
N LEU A 766 -9.30 -17.89 8.82
CA LEU A 766 -9.81 -19.22 8.44
C LEU A 766 -10.71 -19.82 9.53
N ALA A 767 -10.34 -19.72 10.81
CA ALA A 767 -11.14 -20.21 11.92
C ALA A 767 -12.51 -19.50 11.98
N GLY A 768 -12.53 -18.17 11.85
CA GLY A 768 -13.77 -17.42 11.76
C GLY A 768 -14.57 -17.73 10.50
N GLY A 769 -13.93 -17.93 9.35
CA GLY A 769 -14.60 -18.34 8.11
C GLY A 769 -15.30 -19.70 8.22
N LEU A 770 -14.66 -20.68 8.88
CA LEU A 770 -15.28 -21.95 9.24
C LEU A 770 -16.43 -21.77 10.25
N GLY A 771 -16.30 -20.82 11.18
CA GLY A 771 -17.36 -20.42 12.12
C GLY A 771 -18.59 -19.81 11.41
N VAL A 772 -18.37 -18.92 10.45
CA VAL A 772 -19.44 -18.37 9.59
C VAL A 772 -20.16 -19.50 8.87
N LEU A 773 -19.43 -20.46 8.30
CA LEU A 773 -20.03 -21.61 7.62
C LEU A 773 -20.82 -22.51 8.58
N TYR A 774 -20.36 -22.70 9.81
CA TYR A 774 -21.10 -23.43 10.85
C TYR A 774 -22.45 -22.76 11.14
N ILE A 775 -22.46 -21.45 11.38
CA ILE A 775 -23.66 -20.66 11.69
C ILE A 775 -24.62 -20.66 10.49
N ALA A 776 -24.11 -20.39 9.29
CA ALA A 776 -24.91 -20.36 8.07
C ALA A 776 -25.58 -21.70 7.79
N ARG A 777 -24.86 -22.83 7.95
CA ARG A 777 -25.44 -24.17 7.78
C ARG A 777 -26.49 -24.48 8.84
N GLY A 778 -26.30 -24.01 10.07
CA GLY A 778 -27.26 -24.21 11.16
C GLY A 778 -28.58 -23.46 10.97
N LEU A 779 -28.50 -22.20 10.55
CA LEU A 779 -29.66 -21.33 10.38
C LEU A 779 -30.42 -21.58 9.08
N PHE A 780 -29.71 -21.70 7.96
CA PHE A 780 -30.33 -21.68 6.62
C PHE A 780 -30.49 -23.06 5.99
N THR A 781 -29.98 -24.13 6.61
CA THR A 781 -30.02 -25.47 6.00
C THR A 781 -30.30 -26.56 7.03
N LYS A 782 -30.77 -27.72 6.55
CA LYS A 782 -30.87 -28.96 7.35
C LYS A 782 -29.60 -29.80 7.31
N SER A 783 -28.53 -29.26 6.72
CA SER A 783 -27.33 -30.00 6.35
C SER A 783 -26.24 -30.00 7.43
N LEU A 784 -26.51 -29.38 8.58
CA LEU A 784 -25.69 -29.45 9.79
C LEU A 784 -26.23 -30.59 10.66
N ASP A 785 -25.57 -31.75 10.62
CA ASP A 785 -25.83 -32.89 11.50
C ASP A 785 -24.72 -33.02 12.56
N ASP A 786 -24.84 -33.96 13.49
CA ASP A 786 -23.86 -34.18 14.57
C ASP A 786 -22.46 -34.51 14.05
N ARG A 787 -22.34 -35.15 12.89
CA ARG A 787 -21.06 -35.49 12.28
C ARG A 787 -20.42 -34.23 11.69
N VAL A 788 -21.16 -33.48 10.88
CA VAL A 788 -20.71 -32.21 10.27
C VAL A 788 -20.38 -31.17 11.34
N SER A 789 -21.21 -31.06 12.39
CA SER A 789 -20.96 -30.17 13.52
C SER A 789 -19.65 -30.53 14.23
N ARG A 790 -19.41 -31.81 14.52
CA ARG A 790 -18.15 -32.27 15.12
C ARG A 790 -16.96 -32.03 14.21
N ASP A 791 -17.09 -32.28 12.91
CA ASP A 791 -16.01 -32.09 11.93
C ASP A 791 -15.63 -30.60 11.82
N LEU A 792 -16.60 -29.71 11.64
CA LEU A 792 -16.37 -28.26 11.62
C LEU A 792 -15.75 -27.76 12.93
N THR A 793 -16.25 -28.24 14.08
CA THR A 793 -15.68 -27.89 15.39
C THR A 793 -14.23 -28.32 15.50
N ARG A 794 -13.87 -29.52 15.02
CA ARG A 794 -12.48 -30.01 15.00
C ARG A 794 -11.60 -29.17 14.07
N MET A 795 -12.11 -28.77 12.91
CA MET A 795 -11.38 -27.88 11.98
C MET A 795 -11.15 -26.50 12.62
N ILE A 796 -12.18 -25.90 13.22
CA ILE A 796 -12.08 -24.61 13.92
C ILE A 796 -11.07 -24.70 15.05
N TYR A 797 -11.20 -25.67 15.95
CA TYR A 797 -10.29 -25.86 17.08
C TYR A 797 -8.84 -26.07 16.63
N GLY A 798 -8.60 -26.93 15.63
CA GLY A 798 -7.27 -27.15 15.08
C GLY A 798 -6.68 -25.88 14.48
N THR A 799 -7.48 -25.11 13.74
CA THR A 799 -7.06 -23.83 13.14
C THR A 799 -6.73 -22.79 14.21
N LEU A 800 -7.49 -22.71 15.29
CA LEU A 800 -7.21 -21.83 16.43
C LEU A 800 -5.89 -22.19 17.13
N CYS A 801 -5.53 -23.47 17.19
CA CYS A 801 -4.23 -23.89 17.74
C CYS A 801 -3.05 -23.36 16.90
N PHE A 802 -3.17 -23.36 15.56
CA PHE A 802 -2.18 -22.70 14.70
C PHE A 802 -2.23 -21.17 14.87
N SER A 803 -3.43 -20.61 15.03
CA SER A 803 -3.63 -19.17 15.21
C SER A 803 -2.91 -18.64 16.44
N ILE A 804 -3.07 -19.28 17.60
CA ILE A 804 -2.38 -18.88 18.83
C ILE A 804 -0.87 -19.10 18.72
N LEU A 805 -0.41 -20.18 18.10
CA LEU A 805 1.02 -20.47 17.93
C LEU A 805 1.72 -19.38 17.13
N PHE A 806 1.20 -19.07 15.93
CA PHE A 806 1.81 -18.07 15.04
C PHE A 806 1.60 -16.65 15.54
N SER A 807 0.44 -16.31 16.10
CA SER A 807 0.22 -14.97 16.65
C SER A 807 1.09 -14.69 17.88
N PHE A 808 1.24 -15.66 18.78
CA PHE A 808 2.12 -15.50 19.95
C PHE A 808 3.59 -15.42 19.54
N PHE A 809 4.08 -16.37 18.74
CA PHE A 809 5.47 -16.38 18.30
C PHE A 809 5.80 -15.13 17.48
N GLY A 810 4.90 -14.73 16.57
CA GLY A 810 4.98 -13.48 15.85
C GLY A 810 5.10 -12.28 16.79
N THR A 811 4.22 -12.16 17.80
CA THR A 811 4.25 -11.05 18.77
C THR A 811 5.57 -10.99 19.55
N VAL A 812 6.10 -12.14 19.97
CA VAL A 812 7.40 -12.23 20.67
C VAL A 812 8.54 -11.79 19.76
N LEU A 813 8.60 -12.28 18.52
CA LEU A 813 9.62 -11.86 17.55
C LEU A 813 9.56 -10.34 17.29
N GLY A 814 8.37 -9.74 17.33
CA GLY A 814 8.19 -8.30 17.20
C GLY A 814 8.80 -7.53 18.37
N GLY A 815 8.62 -8.03 19.59
CA GLY A 815 9.26 -7.46 20.77
C GLY A 815 10.79 -7.55 20.75
N LEU A 816 11.34 -8.66 20.21
CA LEU A 816 12.78 -8.81 20.00
C LEU A 816 13.31 -7.79 18.98
N TRP A 817 12.62 -7.63 17.85
CA TRP A 817 12.94 -6.60 16.86
C TRP A 817 12.88 -5.19 17.43
N ALA A 818 11.87 -4.89 18.27
CA ALA A 818 11.72 -3.59 18.91
C ALA A 818 12.88 -3.30 19.89
N ASP A 819 13.39 -4.31 20.61
CA ASP A 819 14.55 -4.13 21.48
C ASP A 819 15.84 -3.91 20.68
N GLU A 820 16.00 -4.61 19.55
CA GLU A 820 17.14 -4.40 18.65
C GLU A 820 17.09 -3.04 17.95
N SER A 821 15.89 -2.58 17.57
CA SER A 821 15.73 -1.35 16.78
C SER A 821 15.63 -0.09 17.62
N TRP A 822 14.91 -0.16 18.74
CA TRP A 822 14.57 0.98 19.60
C TRP A 822 15.06 0.85 21.04
N GLY A 823 15.76 -0.25 21.39
CA GLY A 823 16.27 -0.46 22.75
C GLY A 823 15.20 -0.77 23.79
N ARG A 824 13.97 -1.09 23.38
CA ARG A 824 12.89 -1.55 24.26
C ARG A 824 12.09 -2.71 23.66
N PHE A 825 11.85 -3.73 24.48
CA PHE A 825 11.05 -4.89 24.09
C PHE A 825 9.56 -4.58 23.85
N TRP A 826 8.98 -3.65 24.61
CA TRP A 826 7.55 -3.29 24.53
C TRP A 826 7.33 -1.84 24.95
N GLY A 827 6.30 -1.19 24.41
CA GLY A 827 5.99 0.22 24.67
C GLY A 827 4.52 0.58 24.52
N TRP A 828 3.62 -0.40 24.46
CA TRP A 828 2.15 -0.20 24.42
C TRP A 828 1.66 0.60 23.22
N ASP A 829 2.41 0.55 22.11
CA ASP A 829 2.01 1.13 20.84
C ASP A 829 0.72 0.46 20.30
N PRO A 830 -0.16 1.17 19.57
CA PRO A 830 -1.40 0.55 19.08
C PRO A 830 -1.20 -0.75 18.28
N LYS A 831 -0.10 -0.89 17.53
CA LYS A 831 0.19 -2.14 16.80
C LYS A 831 0.63 -3.26 17.73
N GLU A 832 1.46 -2.95 18.72
CA GLU A 832 1.87 -3.88 19.78
C GLU A 832 0.61 -4.38 20.54
N ASN A 833 -0.28 -3.47 20.94
CA ASN A 833 -1.54 -3.81 21.59
C ASN A 833 -2.46 -4.64 20.69
N GLY A 834 -2.57 -4.29 19.41
CA GLY A 834 -3.36 -5.04 18.43
C GLY A 834 -2.89 -6.50 18.31
N ALA A 835 -1.58 -6.72 18.24
CA ALA A 835 -1.00 -8.06 18.20
C ALA A 835 -1.30 -8.85 19.50
N LEU A 836 -1.15 -8.21 20.67
CA LEU A 836 -1.47 -8.81 21.96
C LEU A 836 -2.95 -9.21 22.09
N ILE A 837 -3.89 -8.37 21.63
CA ILE A 837 -5.33 -8.66 21.71
C ILE A 837 -5.67 -9.90 20.86
N ILE A 838 -5.03 -10.11 19.71
CA ILE A 838 -5.22 -11.34 18.91
C ILE A 838 -4.78 -12.58 19.69
N VAL A 839 -3.61 -12.51 20.34
CA VAL A 839 -3.10 -13.61 21.18
C VAL A 839 -4.07 -13.91 22.31
N LEU A 840 -4.48 -12.88 23.06
CA LEU A 840 -5.40 -13.02 24.19
C LEU A 840 -6.77 -13.57 23.75
N TRP A 841 -7.28 -13.12 22.60
CA TRP A 841 -8.55 -13.60 22.08
C TRP A 841 -8.48 -15.07 21.68
N ASN A 842 -7.44 -15.47 20.93
CA ASN A 842 -7.25 -16.88 20.55
C ASN A 842 -7.06 -17.78 21.78
N ALA A 843 -6.33 -17.32 22.80
CA ALA A 843 -6.20 -18.04 24.08
C ALA A 843 -7.56 -18.17 24.79
N LEU A 844 -8.33 -17.09 24.88
CA LEU A 844 -9.66 -17.07 25.48
C LEU A 844 -10.59 -18.11 24.84
N ILE A 845 -10.63 -18.20 23.52
CA ILE A 845 -11.48 -19.17 22.82
C ILE A 845 -11.11 -20.61 23.20
N LEU A 846 -9.82 -20.92 23.18
CA LEU A 846 -9.32 -22.26 23.51
C LEU A 846 -9.58 -22.62 24.98
N HIS A 847 -9.38 -21.68 25.90
CA HIS A 847 -9.68 -21.87 27.33
C HIS A 847 -11.18 -22.03 27.60
N ALA A 848 -12.03 -21.18 27.03
CA ALA A 848 -13.48 -21.30 27.15
C ALA A 848 -13.97 -22.67 26.66
N ARG A 849 -13.34 -23.24 25.63
CA ARG A 849 -13.63 -24.59 25.15
C ARG A 849 -13.10 -25.68 26.08
N TRP A 850 -11.89 -25.52 26.59
CA TRP A 850 -11.25 -26.46 27.51
C TRP A 850 -12.06 -26.57 28.83
N ASP A 851 -12.47 -25.43 29.37
CA ASP A 851 -13.23 -25.30 30.62
C ASP A 851 -14.72 -25.61 30.43
N ARG A 852 -15.13 -26.01 29.22
CA ARG A 852 -16.51 -26.35 28.84
C ARG A 852 -17.52 -25.22 29.03
N MET A 853 -17.05 -23.97 29.06
CA MET A 853 -17.92 -22.78 29.05
C MET A 853 -18.65 -22.64 27.71
N VAL A 854 -18.07 -23.17 26.62
CA VAL A 854 -18.68 -23.12 25.29
C VAL A 854 -18.76 -24.50 24.59
N GLY A 855 -19.96 -24.80 24.10
CA GLY A 855 -20.24 -25.89 23.18
C GLY A 855 -19.72 -25.64 21.75
N ASN A 856 -20.09 -26.50 20.80
CA ASN A 856 -19.65 -26.41 19.39
C ASN A 856 -20.06 -25.07 18.75
N ARG A 857 -21.28 -24.62 19.05
CA ARG A 857 -21.84 -23.34 18.59
C ARG A 857 -21.08 -22.16 19.17
N GLY A 858 -20.80 -22.15 20.47
CA GLY A 858 -20.06 -21.06 21.12
C GLY A 858 -18.64 -20.94 20.57
N LEU A 859 -17.97 -22.06 20.28
CA LEU A 859 -16.67 -22.06 19.61
C LEU A 859 -16.74 -21.38 18.23
N ALA A 860 -17.77 -21.69 17.43
CA ALA A 860 -17.95 -21.08 16.12
C ALA A 860 -18.21 -19.57 16.22
N VAL A 861 -19.09 -19.13 17.12
CA VAL A 861 -19.40 -17.71 17.36
C VAL A 861 -18.16 -16.93 17.79
N LEU A 862 -17.42 -17.42 18.80
CA LEU A 862 -16.23 -16.73 19.27
C LEU A 862 -15.13 -16.66 18.21
N SER A 863 -15.06 -17.65 17.32
CA SER A 863 -14.13 -17.65 16.18
C SER A 863 -14.49 -16.56 15.15
N VAL A 864 -15.78 -16.31 14.91
CA VAL A 864 -16.24 -15.17 14.08
C VAL A 864 -15.84 -13.83 14.71
N VAL A 865 -15.96 -13.70 16.04
CA VAL A 865 -15.48 -12.50 16.75
C VAL A 865 -13.95 -12.37 16.66
N GLY A 866 -13.22 -13.49 16.58
CA GLY A 866 -11.78 -13.48 16.30
C GLY A 866 -11.42 -12.78 14.98
N ASN A 867 -12.27 -12.86 13.95
CA ASN A 867 -12.07 -12.12 12.70
C ASN A 867 -12.24 -10.61 12.89
N ILE A 868 -13.15 -10.17 13.77
CA ILE A 868 -13.33 -8.75 14.12
C ILE A 868 -12.07 -8.22 14.78
N VAL A 869 -11.58 -8.94 15.80
CA VAL A 869 -10.35 -8.60 16.52
C VAL A 869 -9.17 -8.51 15.56
N THR A 870 -9.00 -9.52 14.70
CA THR A 870 -7.89 -9.57 13.74
C THR A 870 -8.00 -8.46 12.69
N ALA A 871 -9.19 -8.17 12.17
CA ALA A 871 -9.41 -7.08 11.21
C ALA A 871 -9.10 -5.71 11.82
N TRP A 872 -9.48 -5.47 13.07
CA TRP A 872 -9.14 -4.24 13.79
C TRP A 872 -7.63 -4.10 14.00
N SER A 873 -6.96 -5.16 14.45
CA SER A 873 -5.51 -5.15 14.65
C SER A 873 -4.70 -5.08 13.36
N TRP A 874 -5.23 -5.55 12.22
CA TRP A 874 -4.55 -5.49 10.93
C TRP A 874 -4.78 -4.14 10.20
N PHE A 875 -6.02 -3.65 10.15
CA PHE A 875 -6.39 -2.41 9.46
C PHE A 875 -6.68 -1.25 10.42
N GLY A 876 -7.50 -1.46 11.45
CA GLY A 876 -8.01 -0.40 12.33
C GLY A 876 -6.91 0.36 13.08
N VAL A 877 -5.87 -0.32 13.53
CA VAL A 877 -4.72 0.34 14.22
C VAL A 877 -3.95 1.29 13.30
N ASN A 878 -3.97 1.07 11.98
CA ASN A 878 -3.32 1.98 11.04
C ASN A 878 -4.09 3.29 10.88
N GLU A 879 -5.41 3.30 11.11
CA GLU A 879 -6.24 4.51 11.02
C GLU A 879 -6.08 5.43 12.24
N LEU A 880 -5.43 4.97 13.32
CA LEU A 880 -5.23 5.77 14.53
C LEU A 880 -4.14 6.85 14.36
N GLY A 881 -3.27 6.74 13.35
CA GLY A 881 -2.25 7.75 13.02
C GLY A 881 -1.17 8.00 14.08
N VAL A 882 -1.22 7.29 15.22
CA VAL A 882 -0.30 7.48 16.35
C VAL A 882 0.59 6.25 16.53
N GLY A 883 1.79 6.47 17.08
CA GLY A 883 2.73 5.41 17.40
C GLY A 883 4.02 5.41 16.56
N LEU A 884 5.03 4.68 17.04
CA LEU A 884 6.32 4.51 16.34
C LEU A 884 6.17 3.63 15.09
N HIS A 885 5.02 2.99 14.88
CA HIS A 885 4.70 2.20 13.69
C HIS A 885 3.77 2.92 12.69
N SER A 886 3.61 4.25 12.80
CA SER A 886 2.68 5.06 11.99
C SER A 886 2.97 5.10 10.48
N TYR A 887 4.03 4.42 10.02
CA TYR A 887 4.44 4.33 8.62
C TYR A 887 3.46 3.66 7.64
N GLY A 888 2.37 3.05 8.13
CA GLY A 888 1.40 2.31 7.31
C GLY A 888 0.00 2.92 7.28
N PHE A 889 -0.11 4.22 7.53
CA PHE A 889 -1.39 4.93 7.59
C PHE A 889 -2.17 4.83 6.27
N THR A 890 -3.47 4.63 6.38
CA THR A 890 -4.39 4.61 5.23
C THR A 890 -5.53 5.57 5.49
N GLU A 891 -5.98 6.28 4.45
CA GLU A 891 -7.09 7.23 4.56
C GLU A 891 -8.36 6.65 3.96
N GLY A 892 -9.49 6.82 4.65
CA GLY A 892 -10.82 6.57 4.09
C GLY A 892 -11.25 5.11 4.06
N ARG A 893 -10.61 4.23 4.84
CA ARG A 893 -10.94 2.79 4.88
C ARG A 893 -11.68 2.35 6.15
N LEU A 894 -11.79 3.26 7.13
CA LEU A 894 -12.55 3.03 8.35
C LEU A 894 -14.01 2.60 8.07
N LEU A 895 -14.65 3.13 7.03
CA LEU A 895 -16.02 2.74 6.66
C LEU A 895 -16.09 1.27 6.22
N ALA A 896 -15.21 0.84 5.30
CA ALA A 896 -15.18 -0.55 4.85
C ALA A 896 -14.83 -1.53 5.98
N LEU A 897 -13.93 -1.11 6.89
CA LEU A 897 -13.63 -1.86 8.11
C LEU A 897 -14.86 -1.94 9.03
N ALA A 898 -15.54 -0.82 9.27
CA ALA A 898 -16.74 -0.76 10.11
C ALA A 898 -17.87 -1.63 9.53
N GLU A 899 -18.12 -1.57 8.22
CA GLU A 899 -19.09 -2.44 7.53
C GLU A 899 -18.73 -3.93 7.71
N SER A 900 -17.45 -4.27 7.56
CA SER A 900 -16.97 -5.65 7.75
C SER A 900 -17.13 -6.11 9.20
N VAL A 901 -16.84 -5.25 10.18
CA VAL A 901 -17.01 -5.51 11.62
C VAL A 901 -18.49 -5.70 11.95
N VAL A 902 -19.36 -4.82 11.46
CA VAL A 902 -20.82 -4.91 11.67
C VAL A 902 -21.36 -6.20 11.04
N ALA A 903 -20.95 -6.54 9.82
CA ALA A 903 -21.37 -7.78 9.17
C ALA A 903 -20.98 -9.03 9.99
N MET A 904 -19.74 -9.08 10.50
CA MET A 904 -19.29 -10.20 11.35
C MET A 904 -19.98 -10.22 12.71
N ALA A 905 -20.26 -9.05 13.29
CA ALA A 905 -21.00 -8.93 14.55
C ALA A 905 -22.45 -9.43 14.39
N VAL A 906 -23.12 -9.07 13.29
CA VAL A 906 -24.45 -9.59 12.95
C VAL A 906 -24.41 -11.11 12.81
N ILE A 907 -23.42 -11.68 12.11
CA ILE A 907 -23.28 -13.14 11.99
C ILE A 907 -23.07 -13.80 13.36
N ALA A 908 -22.25 -13.21 14.23
CA ALA A 908 -22.05 -13.71 15.59
C ALA A 908 -23.35 -13.69 16.41
N VAL A 909 -24.12 -12.60 16.33
CA VAL A 909 -25.44 -12.48 16.98
C VAL A 909 -26.44 -13.51 16.43
N LEU A 910 -26.46 -13.72 15.11
CA LEU A 910 -27.27 -14.77 14.49
C LEU A 910 -26.89 -16.18 15.01
N GLY A 911 -25.61 -16.42 15.24
CA GLY A 911 -25.12 -17.65 15.87
C GLY A 911 -25.56 -17.85 17.33
N CYS A 912 -25.98 -16.78 18.01
CA CYS A 912 -26.51 -16.82 19.38
C CYS A 912 -28.04 -17.01 19.46
N LEU A 913 -28.74 -17.07 18.32
CA LEU A 913 -30.20 -17.24 18.31
C LEU A 913 -30.63 -18.57 18.99
N PRO A 914 -31.84 -18.61 19.58
CA PRO A 914 -32.41 -19.83 20.15
C PRO A 914 -32.43 -20.97 19.14
N LEU A 915 -32.22 -22.20 19.63
CA LEU A 915 -32.18 -23.40 18.78
C LEU A 915 -33.48 -23.67 18.03
N SER A 916 -34.62 -23.15 18.52
CA SER A 916 -35.90 -23.20 17.81
C SER A 916 -35.89 -22.45 16.47
N MET A 917 -34.98 -21.50 16.29
CA MET A 917 -34.82 -20.74 15.05
C MET A 917 -33.79 -21.38 14.10
N TRP A 918 -33.10 -22.44 14.52
CA TRP A 918 -32.15 -23.16 13.67
C TRP A 918 -32.89 -24.17 12.80
N SER A 919 -32.62 -24.15 11.50
CA SER A 919 -33.19 -25.11 10.56
C SER A 919 -32.65 -26.54 10.78
N SER A 920 -31.44 -26.65 11.33
CA SER A 920 -30.77 -27.94 11.59
C SER A 920 -31.18 -28.58 12.91
N ARG A 921 -31.41 -29.91 12.90
CA ARG A 921 -31.72 -30.72 14.08
C ARG A 921 -30.49 -31.50 14.55
N VAL A 922 -29.45 -30.79 14.95
CA VAL A 922 -28.29 -31.38 15.65
C VAL A 922 -28.78 -31.86 17.02
N SER A 923 -28.35 -33.04 17.48
CA SER A 923 -28.58 -33.46 18.87
C SER A 923 -27.67 -32.61 19.76
N TRP A 924 -28.19 -31.44 20.12
CA TRP A 924 -27.58 -30.62 21.16
C TRP A 924 -27.74 -31.42 22.44
N SER A 925 -26.71 -32.18 22.84
CA SER A 925 -26.82 -33.02 24.03
C SER A 925 -27.31 -32.17 25.19
N ASP A 926 -28.30 -32.65 25.93
CA ASP A 926 -29.01 -32.02 27.07
C ASP A 926 -28.10 -31.58 28.25
N LYS A 927 -26.80 -31.45 28.04
CA LYS A 927 -25.84 -30.82 28.96
C LYS A 927 -25.59 -29.33 28.67
N ASP A 928 -25.97 -28.84 27.49
CA ASP A 928 -25.84 -27.43 27.11
C ASP A 928 -27.07 -26.58 27.53
N ALA A 929 -28.15 -27.22 27.97
CA ALA A 929 -29.25 -26.58 28.68
C ALA A 929 -28.91 -26.62 30.18
N ALA A 930 -28.35 -25.53 30.69
CA ALA A 930 -28.14 -25.36 32.11
C ALA A 930 -29.44 -25.63 32.88
N ASP A 931 -29.28 -26.44 33.92
CA ASP A 931 -30.12 -26.46 35.10
C ASP A 931 -30.55 -25.03 35.46
N PRO A 932 -31.85 -24.71 35.57
CA PRO A 932 -32.30 -23.37 35.96
C PRO A 932 -31.92 -22.96 37.41
N ALA A 933 -31.21 -23.81 38.16
CA ALA A 933 -30.89 -23.62 39.58
C ALA A 933 -29.39 -23.62 39.93
N ALA A 934 -28.51 -23.06 39.08
CA ALA A 934 -27.10 -22.81 39.41
C ALA A 934 -26.65 -21.38 39.09
#